data_AF-A0A9D5Y3U3-F1
#
_entry.id   AF-A0A9D5Y3U3-F1
#
_cell.length_a   1.000
_cell.length_b   1.000
_cell.length_c   1.000
_cell.angle_alpha   90.00
_cell.angle_beta   90.00
_cell.angle_gamma   90.00
#
_symmetry.space_group_name_H-M   'P 1'
#
loop_
_entity.id
_entity.type
_entity.pdbx_description
1 polymer ?
#
loop_
_entity_poly.entity_id
_entity_poly.type
_entity_poly.pdbx_seq_one_letter_code
_entity_poly.pdbx_strand_id
1 'polypeptide(L)'
;MSLPQAITPNRQQGFVLITLVALLVMGALAFLVSNLSPEFMQAYRQRQTDAALTQAREALLGYAARFREANPNGANIPIVMYGYLPLPDLGTARNNNAGCASEGCDAANFPGNAANMTVIGRFPWRMLGTGPLRDGNGECLWYIVAGSHQRIQQVTPMNWDTLGQLDLVVANGTAAMQNALATAHDRPVAIVFSPGPPLPGQDRSPSTPPNSECGGNYDAKNYLDPATLAALNGVTNYLSGTNNATGITGDSNPANDPDPAKSLTIQGDIHRQTDGRLWPGQCPVGASCALVSNDKGLTLTSDQLFATLRKSSLFRLDINNMLDRMTGCLRDMGVTASAHPIAINTCYDDTQDPQNYFSNYKDQLFVASCGGSCTATIDGATPATTCPAMLILGSQRNKVNQVRLTAGNRADPNNYLEAPNANSFITAGATYAGVSTFSRVTTPASEYQDIVRCIPSTASLNSVASPTLTALGVSQLSSYNPATRTLSLGSLNVTTGAVGAANAAALFGCSWTPETHATGSGLRSYFKFNISNTGSPGPGFTFAAIDGDRNTANVCGAASQHLGFSGNNGSTPFISAPKIGVEFDTRRNFQSRAPFVPDGFNPSRISSASAMRTLDNGRADPSYTGGHIGVLYWGSETPISTGYACGTGCRTPSVCDLADNVCKLPVEEDDNVHGQLPVPPALRPPPGNPPAPATVANPPPYPPPGVSKLDTSLSSTPTDQDIHVRVEIERTGYAGRDINSRLVKVVATTPITLTGLFSIDSISIASGDTVLVAAQTDARANGVYLASSSAWTRDLGADESIDLPPGTSWFVKAGNANAGSLWRLQNSDAPVINSDALNIQRVRLSVKAVATSPITLAGLTTVDGVALAAGDRVLVTNQNTTPPTPSANGVYIASSGTWVRAAPENTVAGMQAGATWFVSAGSNANTYWHLNSDVTPGVSTNITIQPATLNNLYSATVQTQVWMLADSATVANQIARMKTTSRAMAQLDPVVRYGQCSGSCPASNPSGQICGGVETDGNRYCYTGQQPNLYDRKTIYDERGSACTSGIACSAGQFCGIDQSCYRPALRTLRLGFTNSQDSNDEVISITNFFSTELP
;
A
#
# COMPACT_ATOMS: atom_id res chain seq x y z
N MET A 1 50.48 43.71 -93.91
CA MET A 1 51.48 43.06 -93.03
C MET A 1 50.85 42.96 -91.64
N SER A 2 51.03 41.82 -90.96
CA SER A 2 50.65 41.52 -89.56
C SER A 2 49.26 40.90 -89.27
N LEU A 3 49.27 39.59 -89.00
CA LEU A 3 48.35 38.85 -88.08
C LEU A 3 48.79 39.11 -86.61
N PRO A 4 48.12 38.61 -85.56
CA PRO A 4 46.70 38.69 -85.14
C PRO A 4 46.57 39.22 -83.67
N GLN A 5 45.36 39.46 -83.15
CA GLN A 5 45.13 39.57 -81.69
C GLN A 5 43.91 38.75 -81.23
N ALA A 6 44.14 37.99 -80.14
CA ALA A 6 43.23 37.05 -79.51
C ALA A 6 42.15 37.74 -78.67
N ILE A 7 40.92 37.22 -78.70
CA ILE A 7 39.81 37.63 -77.84
C ILE A 7 39.67 36.59 -76.72
N THR A 8 39.78 37.03 -75.47
CA THR A 8 39.57 36.24 -74.25
C THR A 8 38.07 36.08 -73.93
N PRO A 9 37.63 34.95 -73.35
CA PRO A 9 36.24 34.76 -72.95
C PRO A 9 35.97 35.37 -71.57
N ASN A 10 34.96 36.23 -71.47
CA ASN A 10 34.49 36.75 -70.19
C ASN A 10 33.81 35.64 -69.36
N ARG A 11 34.39 35.35 -68.19
CA ARG A 11 33.84 34.49 -67.14
C ARG A 11 32.54 35.11 -66.58
N GLN A 12 31.39 34.48 -66.84
CA GLN A 12 30.23 34.59 -65.96
C GLN A 12 30.34 33.51 -64.88
N GLN A 13 30.86 33.86 -63.71
CA GLN A 13 30.87 32.97 -62.55
C GLN A 13 30.37 33.75 -61.33
N GLY A 14 29.09 33.58 -60.99
CA GLY A 14 28.51 34.12 -59.76
C GLY A 14 26.99 34.17 -59.73
N PHE A 15 26.32 34.51 -60.84
CA PHE A 15 24.88 34.76 -60.82
C PHE A 15 24.03 33.48 -60.70
N VAL A 16 24.43 32.37 -61.34
CA VAL A 16 23.64 31.12 -61.36
C VAL A 16 23.54 30.49 -59.97
N LEU A 17 24.62 30.48 -59.18
CA LEU A 17 24.62 29.92 -57.83
C LEU A 17 23.73 30.74 -56.88
N ILE A 18 23.80 32.08 -56.97
CA ILE A 18 22.94 32.98 -56.17
C ILE A 18 21.48 32.76 -56.54
N THR A 19 21.16 32.57 -57.83
CA THR A 19 19.79 32.32 -58.28
C THR A 19 19.27 30.96 -57.82
N LEU A 20 20.11 29.91 -57.86
CA LEU A 20 19.75 28.58 -57.39
C LEU A 20 19.55 28.54 -55.86
N VAL A 21 20.42 29.20 -55.10
CA VAL A 21 20.28 29.34 -53.65
C VAL A 21 19.04 30.16 -53.31
N ALA A 22 18.77 31.26 -54.03
CA ALA A 22 17.55 32.04 -53.83
C ALA A 22 16.29 31.20 -54.12
N LEU A 23 16.29 30.36 -55.16
CA LEU A 23 15.16 29.47 -55.46
C LEU A 23 15.01 28.33 -54.45
N LEU A 24 16.10 27.77 -53.93
CA LEU A 24 16.05 26.78 -52.85
C LEU A 24 15.57 27.39 -51.54
N VAL A 25 16.03 28.60 -51.21
CA VAL A 25 15.58 29.34 -50.03
C VAL A 25 14.11 29.71 -50.18
N MET A 26 13.68 30.24 -51.33
CA MET A 26 12.26 30.55 -51.57
C MET A 26 11.39 29.28 -51.63
N GLY A 27 11.90 28.17 -52.17
CA GLY A 27 11.22 26.87 -52.17
C GLY A 27 11.08 26.29 -50.75
N ALA A 28 12.13 26.38 -49.94
CA ALA A 28 12.10 25.98 -48.53
C ALA A 28 11.20 26.92 -47.70
N LEU A 29 11.21 28.22 -47.98
CA LEU A 29 10.32 29.20 -47.32
C LEU A 29 8.86 28.97 -47.73
N ALA A 30 8.59 28.72 -49.01
CA ALA A 30 7.25 28.40 -49.50
C ALA A 30 6.75 27.07 -48.92
N PHE A 31 7.62 26.06 -48.83
CA PHE A 31 7.31 24.81 -48.14
C PHE A 31 7.00 25.04 -46.65
N LEU A 32 7.82 25.82 -45.94
CA LEU A 32 7.59 26.17 -44.53
C LEU A 32 6.28 26.96 -44.35
N VAL A 33 6.02 27.96 -45.18
CA VAL A 33 4.80 28.79 -45.17
C VAL A 33 3.56 27.96 -45.52
N SER A 34 3.66 27.02 -46.47
CA SER A 34 2.56 26.10 -46.81
C SER A 34 2.23 25.11 -45.69
N ASN A 35 3.19 24.79 -44.82
CA ASN A 35 2.97 23.98 -43.61
C ASN A 35 2.51 24.82 -42.39
N LEU A 36 2.50 26.15 -42.48
CA LEU A 36 1.97 27.09 -41.47
C LEU A 36 0.54 27.54 -41.81
N SER A 37 -0.31 26.61 -42.26
CA SER A 37 -1.71 26.93 -42.53
C SER A 37 -2.44 27.40 -41.25
N PRO A 38 -3.40 28.34 -41.35
CA PRO A 38 -4.22 28.76 -40.21
C PRO A 38 -4.89 27.59 -39.50
N GLU A 39 -5.30 26.56 -40.23
CA GLU A 39 -5.92 25.34 -39.73
C GLU A 39 -4.94 24.52 -38.90
N PHE A 40 -3.68 24.39 -39.35
CA PHE A 40 -2.63 23.72 -38.58
C PHE A 40 -2.34 24.46 -37.27
N MET A 41 -2.22 25.79 -37.31
CA MET A 41 -1.99 26.60 -36.11
C MET A 41 -3.17 26.57 -35.13
N GLN A 42 -4.41 26.52 -35.62
CA GLN A 42 -5.59 26.35 -34.78
C GLN A 42 -5.63 24.95 -34.15
N ALA A 43 -5.37 23.89 -34.92
CA ALA A 43 -5.28 22.53 -34.40
C ALA A 43 -4.16 22.36 -33.36
N TYR A 44 -3.02 23.01 -33.56
CA TYR A 44 -1.92 23.03 -32.59
C TYR A 44 -2.32 23.71 -31.29
N ARG A 45 -2.95 24.88 -31.35
CA ARG A 45 -3.45 25.60 -30.17
C ARG A 45 -4.52 24.80 -29.44
N GLN A 46 -5.45 24.16 -30.16
CA GLN A 46 -6.45 23.28 -29.56
C GLN A 46 -5.82 22.11 -28.80
N ARG A 47 -4.78 21.47 -29.37
CA ARG A 47 -4.04 20.42 -28.66
C ARG A 47 -3.35 20.92 -27.39
N GLN A 48 -2.77 22.13 -27.42
CA GLN A 48 -2.18 22.74 -26.23
C GLN A 48 -3.24 23.03 -25.15
N THR A 49 -4.39 23.59 -25.54
CA THR A 49 -5.52 23.80 -24.63
C THR A 49 -6.01 22.48 -24.03
N ASP A 50 -6.16 21.42 -24.83
CA ASP A 50 -6.62 20.11 -24.36
C ASP A 50 -5.63 19.46 -23.41
N ALA A 51 -4.33 19.59 -23.66
CA ALA A 51 -3.29 19.13 -22.76
C ALA A 51 -3.33 19.88 -21.42
N ALA A 52 -3.47 21.20 -21.45
CA ALA A 52 -3.56 22.03 -20.24
C ALA A 52 -4.82 21.71 -19.41
N LEU A 53 -5.98 21.60 -20.05
CA LEU A 53 -7.24 21.21 -19.40
C LEU A 53 -7.16 19.81 -18.79
N THR A 54 -6.55 18.86 -19.50
CA THR A 54 -6.35 17.49 -19.00
C THR A 54 -5.44 17.50 -17.77
N GLN A 55 -4.29 18.18 -17.85
CA GLN A 55 -3.37 18.29 -16.72
C GLN A 55 -4.03 18.94 -15.50
N ALA A 56 -4.87 19.96 -15.71
CA ALA A 56 -5.62 20.60 -14.65
C ALA A 56 -6.63 19.65 -13.99
N ARG A 57 -7.39 18.86 -14.77
CA ARG A 57 -8.30 17.84 -14.22
C ARG A 57 -7.55 16.79 -13.41
N GLU A 58 -6.45 16.26 -13.95
CA GLU A 58 -5.67 15.24 -13.24
C GLU A 58 -5.08 15.79 -11.92
N ALA A 59 -4.69 17.07 -11.88
CA ALA A 59 -4.26 17.72 -10.64
C ALA A 59 -5.39 17.84 -9.59
N LEU A 60 -6.62 18.16 -10.01
CA LEU A 60 -7.80 18.18 -9.13
C LEU A 60 -8.15 16.79 -8.61
N LEU A 61 -8.11 15.77 -9.47
CA LEU A 61 -8.30 14.37 -9.07
C LEU A 61 -7.23 13.92 -8.07
N GLY A 62 -5.96 14.26 -8.31
CA GLY A 62 -4.85 14.01 -7.40
C GLY A 62 -5.02 14.72 -6.06
N TYR A 63 -5.54 15.95 -6.06
CA TYR A 63 -5.88 16.68 -4.83
C TYR A 63 -6.94 15.94 -4.03
N ALA A 64 -8.08 15.59 -4.64
CA ALA A 64 -9.17 14.93 -3.94
C ALA A 64 -8.76 13.55 -3.38
N ALA A 65 -7.92 12.82 -4.10
CA ALA A 65 -7.37 11.53 -3.67
C ALA A 65 -6.39 11.66 -2.50
N ARG A 66 -5.77 12.83 -2.32
CA ARG A 66 -4.87 13.11 -1.20
C ARG A 66 -5.52 13.94 -0.10
N PHE A 67 -6.72 14.48 -0.31
CA PHE A 67 -7.30 15.49 0.57
C PHE A 67 -7.37 15.04 2.03
N ARG A 68 -7.91 13.85 2.29
CA ARG A 68 -7.95 13.24 3.62
C ARG A 68 -6.57 13.10 4.28
N GLU A 69 -5.59 12.75 3.47
CA GLU A 69 -4.24 12.40 3.92
C GLU A 69 -3.31 13.60 4.01
N ALA A 70 -3.61 14.66 3.28
CA ALA A 70 -2.91 15.92 3.32
C ALA A 70 -3.49 16.74 4.48
N ASN A 71 -2.65 17.11 5.44
CA ASN A 71 -3.00 18.15 6.41
C ASN A 71 -2.42 19.47 5.88
N PRO A 72 -3.13 20.23 5.02
CA PRO A 72 -2.66 21.52 4.59
C PRO A 72 -2.65 22.45 5.81
N ASN A 73 -1.48 22.54 6.45
CA ASN A 73 -1.06 23.64 7.31
C ASN A 73 -1.77 23.77 8.67
N GLY A 74 -2.01 22.66 9.37
CA GLY A 74 -2.40 22.71 10.79
C GLY A 74 -3.72 23.45 11.06
N ALA A 75 -4.59 23.57 10.05
CA ALA A 75 -5.91 24.14 10.22
C ALA A 75 -6.77 23.17 11.06
N ASN A 76 -7.48 23.72 12.05
CA ASN A 76 -8.47 23.06 12.91
C ASN A 76 -9.71 22.53 12.14
N ILE A 77 -9.59 22.15 10.89
CA ILE A 77 -10.67 21.48 10.13
C ILE A 77 -10.37 19.98 10.22
N PRO A 78 -11.23 19.17 10.88
CA PRO A 78 -11.09 17.72 10.86
C PRO A 78 -11.26 17.21 9.42
N ILE A 79 -10.16 17.00 8.71
CA ILE A 79 -10.20 16.39 7.38
C ILE A 79 -10.22 14.89 7.55
N VAL A 80 -11.38 14.27 7.33
CA VAL A 80 -11.58 12.84 7.60
C VAL A 80 -12.15 12.06 6.40
N MET A 81 -12.47 12.74 5.29
CA MET A 81 -13.13 12.17 4.11
C MET A 81 -12.48 12.64 2.80
N TYR A 82 -12.49 11.78 1.77
CA TYR A 82 -12.01 12.11 0.42
C TYR A 82 -13.08 12.82 -0.42
N GLY A 83 -12.73 13.27 -1.63
CA GLY A 83 -13.70 13.79 -2.60
C GLY A 83 -13.92 15.31 -2.56
N TYR A 84 -13.34 16.00 -1.59
CA TYR A 84 -13.33 17.46 -1.61
C TYR A 84 -12.24 18.00 -2.54
N LEU A 85 -12.55 19.15 -3.14
CA LEU A 85 -11.72 19.86 -4.12
C LEU A 85 -11.28 21.21 -3.55
N PRO A 86 -10.14 21.75 -4.03
CA PRO A 86 -9.68 23.07 -3.58
C PRO A 86 -10.68 24.13 -4.02
N LEU A 87 -10.66 25.27 -3.33
CA LEU A 87 -11.32 26.47 -3.84
C LEU A 87 -10.51 27.04 -5.03
N PRO A 88 -11.11 27.87 -5.89
CA PRO A 88 -10.36 28.61 -6.89
C PRO A 88 -9.41 29.64 -6.25
N ASP A 89 -8.46 30.10 -7.05
CA ASP A 89 -7.68 31.29 -6.78
C ASP A 89 -8.57 32.53 -6.99
N LEU A 90 -8.81 33.27 -5.91
CA LEU A 90 -9.65 34.47 -5.88
C LEU A 90 -8.81 35.75 -5.70
N GLY A 91 -7.50 35.66 -5.92
CA GLY A 91 -6.56 36.76 -5.75
C GLY A 91 -6.16 37.01 -4.29
N THR A 92 -5.16 37.86 -4.11
CA THR A 92 -4.44 38.05 -2.82
C THR A 92 -5.30 38.58 -1.68
N ALA A 93 -6.47 39.16 -1.95
CA ALA A 93 -7.39 39.62 -0.91
C ALA A 93 -8.17 38.46 -0.25
N ARG A 94 -8.37 37.34 -0.97
CA ARG A 94 -9.16 36.18 -0.54
C ARG A 94 -8.35 34.88 -0.42
N ASN A 95 -7.15 34.84 -1.03
CA ASN A 95 -6.15 33.81 -0.78
C ASN A 95 -5.45 34.11 0.54
N ASN A 96 -6.05 33.69 1.65
CA ASN A 96 -5.56 33.91 3.00
C ASN A 96 -5.14 32.62 3.71
N ASN A 97 -4.87 31.55 2.95
CA ASN A 97 -4.36 30.30 3.49
C ASN A 97 -2.96 30.53 4.11
N ALA A 98 -2.77 30.06 5.34
CA ALA A 98 -1.47 30.10 6.00
C ALA A 98 -0.44 29.36 5.13
N GLY A 99 0.65 30.04 4.76
CA GLY A 99 1.71 29.47 3.90
C GLY A 99 1.47 29.54 2.39
N CYS A 100 0.30 29.97 1.91
CA CYS A 100 0.04 30.20 0.49
C CYS A 100 -1.03 31.30 0.31
N ALA A 101 -0.59 32.57 0.25
CA ALA A 101 -1.48 33.74 0.11
C ALA A 101 -1.30 34.52 -1.21
N SER A 102 -0.41 34.05 -2.09
CA SER A 102 -0.09 34.72 -3.36
C SER A 102 -0.99 34.25 -4.51
N GLU A 103 -0.84 34.87 -5.67
CA GLU A 103 -1.39 34.36 -6.94
C GLU A 103 -1.03 32.88 -7.14
N GLY A 104 -2.01 32.10 -7.59
CA GLY A 104 -1.97 30.66 -7.80
C GLY A 104 -2.35 29.83 -6.58
N CYS A 105 -2.54 30.43 -5.40
CA CYS A 105 -3.05 29.73 -4.22
C CYS A 105 -4.58 29.64 -4.28
N ASP A 106 -5.17 28.63 -3.65
CA ASP A 106 -6.62 28.62 -3.46
C ASP A 106 -7.06 29.59 -2.36
N ALA A 107 -8.35 29.93 -2.35
CA ALA A 107 -8.96 30.69 -1.26
C ALA A 107 -9.13 29.85 0.03
N ALA A 108 -9.23 30.49 1.19
CA ALA A 108 -9.66 29.84 2.44
C ALA A 108 -11.12 30.19 2.76
N ASN A 109 -11.53 30.15 4.02
CA ASN A 109 -12.84 30.68 4.42
C ASN A 109 -12.86 32.21 4.26
N PHE A 110 -13.92 32.74 3.63
CA PHE A 110 -14.10 34.18 3.38
C PHE A 110 -15.57 34.58 3.54
N PRO A 111 -15.87 35.87 3.80
CA PRO A 111 -17.25 36.35 3.92
C PRO A 111 -18.10 36.00 2.70
N GLY A 112 -19.27 35.43 2.94
CA GLY A 112 -20.19 34.97 1.88
C GLY A 112 -20.03 33.50 1.50
N ASN A 113 -18.90 32.84 1.79
CA ASN A 113 -18.77 31.40 1.54
C ASN A 113 -19.69 30.58 2.45
N ALA A 114 -20.44 29.63 1.88
CA ALA A 114 -21.29 28.70 2.62
C ALA A 114 -21.37 27.32 1.94
N ALA A 115 -21.85 26.33 2.67
CA ALA A 115 -22.15 25.00 2.15
C ALA A 115 -23.09 25.12 0.94
N ASN A 116 -22.89 24.28 -0.09
CA ASN A 116 -23.69 24.28 -1.32
C ASN A 116 -23.63 25.58 -2.15
N MET A 117 -22.68 26.49 -1.89
CA MET A 117 -22.40 27.64 -2.77
C MET A 117 -21.23 27.36 -3.71
N THR A 118 -21.48 27.51 -5.01
CA THR A 118 -20.46 27.35 -6.06
C THR A 118 -19.48 28.52 -6.07
N VAL A 119 -18.20 28.24 -6.30
CA VAL A 119 -17.15 29.28 -6.36
C VAL A 119 -16.44 29.21 -7.71
N ILE A 120 -16.18 30.39 -8.29
CA ILE A 120 -15.49 30.55 -9.57
C ILE A 120 -14.30 31.49 -9.43
N GLY A 121 -13.16 31.10 -9.99
CA GLY A 121 -11.93 31.89 -9.97
C GLY A 121 -10.88 31.31 -10.90
N ARG A 122 -9.64 31.77 -10.74
CA ARG A 122 -8.52 31.21 -11.51
C ARG A 122 -8.16 29.82 -10.99
N PHE A 123 -7.55 29.02 -11.86
CA PHE A 123 -7.06 27.70 -11.47
C PHE A 123 -5.93 27.85 -10.42
N PRO A 124 -6.02 27.18 -9.25
CA PRO A 124 -5.07 27.36 -8.13
C PRO A 124 -3.78 26.56 -8.37
N TRP A 125 -3.05 26.92 -9.42
CA TRP A 125 -1.90 26.19 -9.94
C TRP A 125 -0.73 26.05 -8.95
N ARG A 126 -0.55 26.99 -8.03
CA ARG A 126 0.51 26.97 -7.02
C ARG A 126 0.15 25.99 -5.91
N MET A 127 -1.11 26.00 -5.48
CA MET A 127 -1.63 25.01 -4.52
C MET A 127 -1.53 23.59 -5.08
N LEU A 128 -1.81 23.43 -6.37
CA LEU A 128 -1.81 22.13 -7.05
C LEU A 128 -0.44 21.71 -7.60
N GLY A 129 0.59 22.56 -7.52
CA GLY A 129 1.95 22.25 -7.96
C GLY A 129 2.11 22.02 -9.46
N THR A 130 1.19 22.51 -10.29
CA THR A 130 1.20 22.29 -11.75
C THR A 130 2.07 23.31 -12.50
N GLY A 131 2.40 24.43 -11.85
CA GLY A 131 2.81 25.66 -12.54
C GLY A 131 1.63 26.32 -13.28
N PRO A 132 1.75 27.59 -13.71
CA PRO A 132 0.65 28.34 -14.34
C PRO A 132 0.28 27.73 -15.70
N LEU A 133 -0.77 26.91 -15.71
CA LEU A 133 -1.28 26.27 -16.92
C LEU A 133 -1.94 27.29 -17.83
N ARG A 134 -1.57 27.27 -19.11
CA ARG A 134 -2.05 28.20 -20.13
C ARG A 134 -2.68 27.46 -21.30
N ASP A 135 -3.69 28.07 -21.88
CA ASP A 135 -4.28 27.59 -23.12
C ASP A 135 -3.39 27.90 -24.34
N GLY A 136 -3.79 27.42 -25.52
CA GLY A 136 -3.06 27.66 -26.77
C GLY A 136 -2.94 29.13 -27.19
N ASN A 137 -3.63 30.06 -26.52
CA ASN A 137 -3.53 31.49 -26.76
C ASN A 137 -2.76 32.23 -25.64
N GLY A 138 -2.25 31.51 -24.65
CA GLY A 138 -1.43 32.06 -23.57
C GLY A 138 -2.22 32.49 -22.32
N GLU A 139 -3.54 32.31 -22.29
CA GLU A 139 -4.38 32.69 -21.15
C GLU A 139 -4.33 31.61 -20.06
N CYS A 140 -4.29 32.03 -18.79
CA CYS A 140 -4.39 31.09 -17.68
C CYS A 140 -5.80 30.48 -17.58
N LEU A 141 -5.85 29.24 -17.10
CA LEU A 141 -7.10 28.51 -16.91
C LEU A 141 -7.94 29.07 -15.75
N TRP A 142 -9.26 28.96 -15.91
CA TRP A 142 -10.26 29.24 -14.90
C TRP A 142 -10.86 27.95 -14.35
N TYR A 143 -11.43 28.03 -13.16
CA TYR A 143 -11.90 26.88 -12.40
C TYR A 143 -13.18 27.22 -11.63
N ILE A 144 -14.14 26.31 -11.74
CA ILE A 144 -15.43 26.34 -11.04
C ILE A 144 -15.51 25.08 -10.18
N VAL A 145 -15.88 25.24 -8.91
CA VAL A 145 -16.15 24.14 -7.97
C VAL A 145 -17.56 24.24 -7.44
N ALA A 146 -18.30 23.13 -7.50
CA ALA A 146 -19.60 23.02 -6.86
C ALA A 146 -19.46 23.13 -5.35
N GLY A 147 -20.36 23.86 -4.71
CA GLY A 147 -20.37 24.03 -3.25
C GLY A 147 -20.59 22.73 -2.48
N SER A 148 -21.11 21.69 -3.14
CA SER A 148 -21.21 20.34 -2.57
C SER A 148 -19.87 19.61 -2.47
N HIS A 149 -18.82 20.08 -3.16
CA HIS A 149 -17.50 19.43 -3.21
C HIS A 149 -16.36 20.36 -2.78
N GLN A 150 -16.64 21.56 -2.27
CA GLN A 150 -15.58 22.45 -1.78
C GLN A 150 -15.01 21.99 -0.44
N ARG A 151 -13.69 22.17 -0.24
CA ARG A 151 -12.99 21.72 0.96
C ARG A 151 -13.28 22.47 2.26
N ILE A 152 -13.80 23.69 2.19
CA ILE A 152 -13.96 24.58 3.36
C ILE A 152 -15.31 24.36 4.02
N GLN A 153 -16.39 24.65 3.28
CA GLN A 153 -17.76 24.48 3.77
C GLN A 153 -18.29 23.11 3.33
N GLN A 154 -17.82 22.08 4.04
CA GLN A 154 -18.06 20.66 3.73
C GLN A 154 -19.53 20.27 3.92
N VAL A 155 -20.03 19.35 3.08
CA VAL A 155 -21.41 18.85 3.13
C VAL A 155 -21.44 17.33 3.19
N THR A 156 -22.50 16.80 3.81
CA THR A 156 -22.75 15.36 3.94
C THR A 156 -24.03 15.00 3.16
N PRO A 157 -24.06 13.87 2.43
CA PRO A 157 -22.97 12.91 2.25
C PRO A 157 -21.91 13.39 1.25
N MET A 158 -20.69 12.87 1.39
CA MET A 158 -19.55 12.97 0.49
C MET A 158 -19.19 11.56 0.00
N ASN A 159 -19.86 11.14 -1.07
CA ASN A 159 -19.71 9.86 -1.74
C ASN A 159 -20.13 10.02 -3.23
N TRP A 160 -20.17 8.94 -4.01
CA TRP A 160 -20.58 8.97 -5.42
C TRP A 160 -22.04 9.41 -5.67
N ASP A 161 -22.86 9.55 -4.63
CA ASP A 161 -24.21 10.09 -4.70
C ASP A 161 -24.28 11.59 -4.35
N THR A 162 -23.16 12.22 -3.96
CA THR A 162 -23.07 13.66 -3.79
C THR A 162 -23.25 14.36 -5.13
N LEU A 163 -24.32 15.16 -5.24
CA LEU A 163 -24.73 15.77 -6.50
C LEU A 163 -23.85 16.97 -6.86
N GLY A 164 -23.49 17.06 -8.14
CA GLY A 164 -22.98 18.29 -8.73
C GLY A 164 -24.06 19.36 -8.83
N GLN A 165 -23.64 20.63 -8.84
CA GLN A 165 -24.54 21.79 -8.84
C GLN A 165 -24.47 22.58 -10.15
N LEU A 166 -23.75 22.08 -11.16
CA LEU A 166 -23.49 22.76 -12.42
C LEU A 166 -24.33 22.11 -13.53
N ASP A 167 -25.06 22.92 -14.30
CA ASP A 167 -25.73 22.49 -15.54
C ASP A 167 -24.93 22.98 -16.76
N LEU A 168 -24.94 22.21 -17.85
CA LEU A 168 -24.19 22.50 -19.08
C LEU A 168 -25.12 22.73 -20.27
N VAL A 169 -24.99 23.89 -20.93
CA VAL A 169 -25.65 24.17 -22.21
C VAL A 169 -24.83 23.69 -23.40
N VAL A 170 -25.48 23.05 -24.38
CA VAL A 170 -24.91 22.80 -25.71
C VAL A 170 -25.65 23.57 -26.80
N ALA A 171 -24.90 24.11 -27.76
CA ALA A 171 -25.42 24.70 -28.98
C ALA A 171 -25.76 23.61 -30.01
N ASN A 172 -27.04 23.45 -30.34
CA ASN A 172 -27.49 22.59 -31.46
C ASN A 172 -28.49 23.35 -32.33
N GLY A 173 -28.35 23.18 -33.65
CA GLY A 173 -28.79 24.11 -34.67
C GLY A 173 -30.30 24.32 -34.89
N THR A 174 -31.22 23.75 -34.12
CA THR A 174 -32.60 24.30 -33.96
C THR A 174 -33.38 23.49 -32.92
N ALA A 175 -34.26 24.18 -32.19
CA ALA A 175 -35.20 23.72 -31.16
C ALA A 175 -34.57 23.27 -29.83
N ALA A 176 -34.45 24.26 -28.94
CA ALA A 176 -33.95 24.25 -27.57
C ALA A 176 -32.48 23.88 -27.44
N MET A 177 -31.68 24.82 -26.94
CA MET A 177 -30.44 24.46 -26.27
C MET A 177 -30.80 23.57 -25.10
N GLN A 178 -30.60 22.27 -25.28
CA GLN A 178 -30.87 21.27 -24.27
C GLN A 178 -29.66 21.19 -23.35
N ASN A 179 -29.89 20.88 -22.08
CA ASN A 179 -28.81 20.49 -21.19
C ASN A 179 -28.13 19.25 -21.77
N ALA A 180 -26.78 19.24 -21.79
CA ALA A 180 -26.00 18.09 -22.27
C ALA A 180 -26.05 16.87 -21.32
N LEU A 181 -26.62 17.06 -20.13
CA LEU A 181 -26.58 16.14 -19.01
C LEU A 181 -27.78 15.20 -19.05
N ALA A 182 -27.53 13.90 -18.99
CA ALA A 182 -28.58 12.89 -19.02
C ALA A 182 -29.35 12.81 -17.68
N THR A 183 -28.65 13.02 -16.54
CA THR A 183 -29.23 12.92 -15.19
C THR A 183 -28.62 13.92 -14.19
N ALA A 184 -29.26 14.09 -13.02
CA ALA A 184 -28.73 14.96 -11.96
C ALA A 184 -27.37 14.50 -11.39
N HIS A 185 -27.02 13.21 -11.51
CA HIS A 185 -25.70 12.72 -11.10
C HIS A 185 -24.61 12.95 -12.18
N ASP A 186 -25.00 13.25 -13.43
CA ASP A 186 -24.04 13.61 -14.48
C ASP A 186 -23.61 15.08 -14.39
N ARG A 187 -24.25 15.86 -13.51
CA ARG A 187 -23.88 17.25 -13.24
C ARG A 187 -22.42 17.36 -12.81
N PRO A 188 -21.62 18.24 -13.45
CA PRO A 188 -20.27 18.47 -13.03
C PRO A 188 -20.20 18.96 -11.58
N VAL A 189 -19.24 18.42 -10.85
CA VAL A 189 -18.81 18.88 -9.52
C VAL A 189 -17.70 19.91 -9.64
N ALA A 190 -17.01 19.92 -10.79
CA ALA A 190 -16.05 20.95 -11.16
C ALA A 190 -15.97 21.12 -12.68
N ILE A 191 -15.59 22.32 -13.11
CA ILE A 191 -15.28 22.64 -14.51
C ILE A 191 -13.97 23.43 -14.52
N VAL A 192 -12.99 22.97 -15.29
CA VAL A 192 -11.83 23.77 -15.65
C VAL A 192 -12.05 24.29 -17.07
N PHE A 193 -11.83 25.57 -17.32
CA PHE A 193 -12.03 26.13 -18.66
C PHE A 193 -10.92 27.09 -19.08
N SER A 194 -10.69 27.11 -20.40
CA SER A 194 -9.83 28.05 -21.12
C SER A 194 -10.72 29.16 -21.67
N PRO A 195 -10.39 30.44 -21.41
CA PRO A 195 -11.21 31.57 -21.83
C PRO A 195 -10.92 32.00 -23.28
N GLY A 196 -10.00 31.34 -23.98
CA GLY A 196 -9.61 31.69 -25.35
C GLY A 196 -9.12 33.13 -25.52
N PRO A 197 -8.95 33.60 -26.77
CA PRO A 197 -8.65 35.00 -27.03
C PRO A 197 -9.84 35.91 -26.64
N PRO A 198 -9.62 37.18 -26.23
CA PRO A 198 -10.71 38.07 -25.82
C PRO A 198 -11.75 38.31 -26.92
N LEU A 199 -13.03 38.20 -26.57
CA LEU A 199 -14.16 38.58 -27.44
C LEU A 199 -14.60 40.04 -27.19
N PRO A 200 -15.28 40.69 -28.17
CA PRO A 200 -15.82 42.03 -27.97
C PRO A 200 -16.72 42.14 -26.73
N GLY A 201 -16.40 43.08 -25.84
CA GLY A 201 -17.13 43.27 -24.57
C GLY A 201 -16.51 42.60 -23.35
N GLN A 202 -15.37 41.92 -23.49
CA GLN A 202 -14.56 41.42 -22.39
C GLN A 202 -13.46 42.42 -22.00
N ASP A 203 -13.44 42.86 -20.73
CA ASP A 203 -12.37 43.71 -20.19
C ASP A 203 -11.40 42.89 -19.32
N ARG A 204 -10.29 42.46 -19.93
CA ARG A 204 -9.23 41.70 -19.24
C ARG A 204 -8.08 42.60 -18.76
N SER A 205 -8.35 43.86 -18.43
CA SER A 205 -7.34 44.78 -17.90
C SER A 205 -6.66 44.22 -16.62
N PRO A 206 -5.36 44.49 -16.39
CA PRO A 206 -4.63 43.99 -15.22
C PRO A 206 -5.23 44.47 -13.89
N SER A 207 -5.26 43.59 -12.87
CA SER A 207 -5.61 43.99 -11.50
C SER A 207 -4.55 44.89 -10.86
N THR A 208 -4.95 45.59 -9.79
CA THR A 208 -4.05 46.38 -8.93
C THR A 208 -4.07 45.82 -7.50
N PRO A 209 -2.93 45.36 -6.94
CA PRO A 209 -1.60 45.28 -7.56
C PRO A 209 -1.53 44.28 -8.74
N PRO A 210 -0.58 44.45 -9.68
CA PRO A 210 -0.47 43.62 -10.86
C PRO A 210 -0.11 42.18 -10.52
N ASN A 211 -0.80 41.24 -11.16
CA ASN A 211 -0.51 39.81 -11.10
C ASN A 211 0.76 39.53 -11.91
N SER A 212 1.73 38.85 -11.31
CA SER A 212 3.03 38.61 -11.93
C SER A 212 3.00 37.51 -12.99
N GLU A 213 2.13 36.51 -12.84
CA GLU A 213 2.13 35.33 -13.71
C GLU A 213 0.97 35.37 -14.70
N CYS A 214 -0.27 35.34 -14.24
CA CYS A 214 -1.42 35.14 -15.12
C CYS A 214 -2.02 36.43 -15.69
N GLY A 215 -1.52 37.61 -15.30
CA GLY A 215 -1.99 38.91 -15.80
C GLY A 215 -3.49 39.16 -15.56
N GLY A 216 -4.02 40.24 -16.16
CA GLY A 216 -5.46 40.56 -16.16
C GLY A 216 -6.11 40.72 -14.78
N ASN A 217 -7.44 40.86 -14.72
CA ASN A 217 -8.21 40.93 -13.47
C ASN A 217 -8.79 39.56 -13.04
N TYR A 218 -9.34 39.50 -11.83
CA TYR A 218 -9.95 38.31 -11.23
C TYR A 218 -11.49 38.26 -11.34
N ASP A 219 -12.10 39.17 -12.10
CA ASP A 219 -13.54 39.12 -12.35
C ASP A 219 -13.84 38.12 -13.47
N ALA A 220 -14.35 36.95 -13.09
CA ALA A 220 -14.70 35.87 -14.02
C ALA A 220 -15.66 36.34 -15.12
N LYS A 221 -16.52 37.32 -14.86
CA LYS A 221 -17.49 37.85 -15.85
C LYS A 221 -16.79 38.46 -17.06
N ASN A 222 -15.55 38.92 -16.90
CA ASN A 222 -14.75 39.49 -17.99
C ASN A 222 -14.07 38.45 -18.88
N TYR A 223 -14.04 37.18 -18.47
CA TYR A 223 -13.38 36.10 -19.20
C TYR A 223 -14.37 35.12 -19.81
N LEU A 224 -15.51 34.94 -19.15
CA LEU A 224 -16.64 34.20 -19.70
C LEU A 224 -17.18 34.90 -20.96
N ASP A 225 -17.66 34.15 -21.95
CA ASP A 225 -18.20 34.67 -23.20
C ASP A 225 -19.30 35.76 -22.98
N PRO A 226 -19.19 36.95 -23.60
CA PRO A 226 -20.07 38.10 -23.34
C PRO A 226 -21.51 37.90 -23.83
N ALA A 227 -22.48 38.12 -22.93
CA ALA A 227 -23.93 38.15 -23.17
C ALA A 227 -24.51 37.02 -24.03
N THR A 228 -24.15 35.80 -23.66
CA THR A 228 -24.85 34.56 -24.02
C THR A 228 -26.35 34.58 -23.69
N LEU A 229 -26.88 35.50 -22.88
CA LEU A 229 -28.33 35.54 -22.62
C LEU A 229 -29.17 35.93 -23.86
N ALA A 230 -28.70 36.81 -24.75
CA ALA A 230 -29.41 37.15 -25.98
C ALA A 230 -29.00 36.26 -27.17
N ALA A 231 -27.74 35.81 -27.20
CA ALA A 231 -27.20 34.94 -28.26
C ALA A 231 -27.58 33.45 -28.06
N LEU A 232 -27.84 33.05 -26.82
CA LEU A 232 -28.28 31.73 -26.38
C LEU A 232 -29.73 31.79 -25.80
N ASN A 233 -30.60 32.69 -26.27
CA ASN A 233 -32.05 32.71 -25.97
C ASN A 233 -32.46 32.57 -24.48
N GLY A 234 -31.74 33.16 -23.53
CA GLY A 234 -32.19 33.27 -22.14
C GLY A 234 -31.93 32.05 -21.27
N VAL A 235 -31.18 31.04 -21.72
CA VAL A 235 -30.83 29.91 -20.86
C VAL A 235 -29.77 30.32 -19.85
N THR A 236 -30.20 30.47 -18.61
CA THR A 236 -29.35 30.48 -17.42
C THR A 236 -29.04 29.02 -17.03
N ASN A 237 -27.78 28.71 -16.74
CA ASN A 237 -27.32 27.40 -16.22
C ASN A 237 -27.77 27.15 -14.76
N TYR A 238 -28.99 27.56 -14.41
CA TYR A 238 -29.38 27.81 -13.03
C TYR A 238 -30.62 27.04 -12.60
N LEU A 239 -30.52 26.37 -11.45
CA LEU A 239 -31.65 25.94 -10.65
C LEU A 239 -31.95 27.01 -9.60
N SER A 240 -33.20 27.50 -9.55
CA SER A 240 -33.68 28.31 -8.42
C SER A 240 -33.70 27.53 -7.10
N GLY A 241 -33.37 28.18 -5.98
CA GLY A 241 -33.59 27.66 -4.62
C GLY A 241 -32.32 27.23 -3.88
N THR A 242 -32.36 26.11 -3.15
CA THR A 242 -31.28 25.59 -2.28
C THR A 242 -30.03 25.08 -3.01
N ASN A 243 -30.01 25.10 -4.34
CA ASN A 243 -28.94 24.58 -5.21
C ASN A 243 -28.19 25.72 -5.95
N ASN A 244 -27.97 26.85 -5.26
CA ASN A 244 -27.51 28.10 -5.88
C ASN A 244 -26.12 28.00 -6.54
N ALA A 245 -26.10 28.20 -7.86
CA ALA A 245 -24.90 28.55 -8.63
C ALA A 245 -24.65 30.09 -8.65
N THR A 246 -25.01 30.80 -7.58
CA THR A 246 -24.57 32.20 -7.42
C THR A 246 -23.10 32.15 -7.03
N GLY A 247 -22.22 32.57 -7.94
CA GLY A 247 -20.79 32.50 -7.75
C GLY A 247 -20.31 33.64 -6.85
N ILE A 248 -19.43 33.32 -5.93
CA ILE A 248 -18.57 34.35 -5.35
C ILE A 248 -17.39 34.49 -6.32
N THR A 249 -17.29 35.65 -6.97
CA THR A 249 -16.21 35.90 -7.93
C THR A 249 -14.99 36.46 -7.19
N GLY A 250 -13.80 36.33 -7.77
CA GLY A 250 -12.59 36.99 -7.25
C GLY A 250 -12.58 38.51 -7.48
N ASP A 251 -13.74 39.14 -7.73
CA ASP A 251 -13.80 40.56 -7.99
C ASP A 251 -13.50 41.39 -6.73
N SER A 252 -13.20 42.67 -6.96
CA SER A 252 -12.79 43.60 -5.90
C SER A 252 -13.94 44.14 -5.06
N ASN A 253 -15.19 43.73 -5.28
CA ASN A 253 -16.38 44.28 -4.61
C ASN A 253 -17.16 43.22 -3.80
N PRO A 254 -16.69 42.81 -2.61
CA PRO A 254 -17.39 41.81 -1.79
C PRO A 254 -18.85 42.14 -1.41
N ALA A 255 -19.31 43.38 -1.62
CA ALA A 255 -20.68 43.80 -1.29
C ALA A 255 -21.72 43.38 -2.33
N ASN A 256 -21.32 42.98 -3.54
CA ASN A 256 -22.22 42.42 -4.57
C ASN A 256 -22.28 40.89 -4.53
N ASP A 257 -21.52 40.25 -3.63
CA ASP A 257 -21.51 38.80 -3.50
C ASP A 257 -22.79 38.30 -2.79
N PRO A 258 -23.42 37.22 -3.29
CA PRO A 258 -22.99 36.47 -4.45
C PRO A 258 -23.47 37.12 -5.77
N ASP A 259 -22.61 37.11 -6.78
CA ASP A 259 -22.86 37.78 -8.05
C ASP A 259 -23.98 37.13 -8.89
N PRO A 260 -24.68 37.91 -9.75
CA PRO A 260 -25.56 37.35 -10.76
C PRO A 260 -24.79 36.40 -11.69
N ALA A 261 -25.31 35.18 -11.86
CA ALA A 261 -24.66 34.17 -12.68
C ALA A 261 -24.62 34.57 -14.17
N LYS A 262 -23.49 34.30 -14.82
CA LYS A 262 -23.30 34.42 -16.28
C LYS A 262 -23.29 33.03 -16.92
N SER A 263 -23.96 32.85 -18.05
CA SER A 263 -24.01 31.53 -18.73
C SER A 263 -22.65 31.17 -19.31
N LEU A 264 -22.25 29.90 -19.15
CA LEU A 264 -21.01 29.31 -19.64
C LEU A 264 -21.35 28.18 -20.63
N THR A 265 -20.62 28.12 -21.73
CA THR A 265 -20.54 26.95 -22.60
C THR A 265 -19.11 26.43 -22.60
N ILE A 266 -18.93 25.13 -22.80
CA ILE A 266 -17.64 24.46 -22.73
C ILE A 266 -17.19 23.90 -24.09
N GLN A 267 -17.94 24.20 -25.16
CA GLN A 267 -17.76 23.57 -26.48
C GLN A 267 -16.60 24.17 -27.30
N GLY A 268 -15.95 25.24 -26.83
CA GLY A 268 -14.95 25.99 -27.59
C GLY A 268 -15.62 26.90 -28.62
N ASP A 269 -15.08 26.95 -29.84
CA ASP A 269 -15.57 27.85 -30.88
C ASP A 269 -17.03 27.54 -31.26
N ILE A 270 -17.93 28.51 -31.05
CA ILE A 270 -19.32 28.47 -31.51
C ILE A 270 -19.57 29.66 -32.44
N HIS A 271 -20.07 29.34 -33.62
CA HIS A 271 -20.37 30.32 -34.66
C HIS A 271 -21.88 30.51 -34.81
N ARG A 272 -22.33 31.76 -34.87
CA ARG A 272 -23.72 32.13 -35.16
C ARG A 272 -23.86 32.54 -36.61
N GLN A 273 -24.70 31.83 -37.34
CA GLN A 273 -25.07 32.16 -38.71
C GLN A 273 -26.10 33.31 -38.72
N THR A 274 -26.23 34.00 -39.85
CA THR A 274 -27.17 35.14 -40.02
C THR A 274 -28.63 34.81 -39.77
N ASP A 275 -29.03 33.53 -39.89
CA ASP A 275 -30.37 33.02 -39.56
C ASP A 275 -30.59 32.79 -38.05
N GLY A 276 -29.56 33.05 -37.23
CA GLY A 276 -29.58 32.87 -35.78
C GLY A 276 -29.17 31.47 -35.32
N ARG A 277 -28.87 30.53 -36.24
CA ARG A 277 -28.44 29.16 -35.91
C ARG A 277 -27.02 29.14 -35.36
N LEU A 278 -26.80 28.32 -34.33
CA LEU A 278 -25.50 28.11 -33.70
C LEU A 278 -24.84 26.84 -34.22
N TRP A 279 -23.54 26.92 -34.51
CA TRP A 279 -22.72 25.84 -35.06
C TRP A 279 -21.48 25.64 -34.18
N PRO A 280 -21.29 24.47 -33.54
CA PRO A 280 -20.05 24.14 -32.85
C PRO A 280 -18.92 23.86 -33.85
N GLY A 281 -17.73 24.38 -33.60
CA GLY A 281 -16.58 24.26 -34.49
C GLY A 281 -16.70 25.19 -35.70
N GLN A 282 -16.50 24.68 -36.92
CA GLN A 282 -16.44 25.49 -38.14
C GLN A 282 -17.85 25.74 -38.72
N CYS A 283 -18.07 26.96 -39.23
CA CYS A 283 -19.30 27.32 -39.97
C CYS A 283 -19.43 26.47 -41.25
N PRO A 284 -20.66 26.18 -41.74
CA PRO A 284 -20.85 25.50 -43.02
C PRO A 284 -20.13 26.21 -44.17
N VAL A 285 -19.56 25.44 -45.10
CA VAL A 285 -18.85 25.97 -46.27
C VAL A 285 -19.79 26.90 -47.07
N GLY A 286 -19.38 28.18 -47.22
CA GLY A 286 -20.14 29.20 -47.95
C GLY A 286 -21.14 30.02 -47.12
N ALA A 287 -21.24 29.78 -45.80
CA ALA A 287 -22.06 30.59 -44.90
C ALA A 287 -21.25 31.69 -44.20
N SER A 288 -21.87 32.86 -43.97
CA SER A 288 -21.30 33.91 -43.13
C SER A 288 -21.73 33.70 -41.68
N CYS A 289 -20.78 33.43 -40.80
CA CYS A 289 -21.03 33.29 -39.36
C CYS A 289 -20.13 34.23 -38.53
N ALA A 290 -20.60 34.63 -37.35
CA ALA A 290 -19.82 35.34 -36.35
C ALA A 290 -19.44 34.41 -35.19
N LEU A 291 -18.20 34.45 -34.72
CA LEU A 291 -17.79 33.78 -33.48
C LEU A 291 -18.52 34.43 -32.30
N VAL A 292 -19.28 33.65 -31.55
CA VAL A 292 -20.09 34.14 -30.42
C VAL A 292 -19.68 33.56 -29.08
N SER A 293 -18.84 32.53 -29.10
CA SER A 293 -18.27 31.91 -27.92
C SER A 293 -16.99 31.17 -28.31
N ASN A 294 -15.99 31.20 -27.44
CA ASN A 294 -14.73 30.47 -27.63
C ASN A 294 -14.20 29.82 -26.35
N ASP A 295 -14.95 29.88 -25.26
CA ASP A 295 -14.60 29.21 -24.02
C ASP A 295 -14.63 27.68 -24.20
N LYS A 296 -13.51 27.01 -23.89
CA LYS A 296 -13.40 25.56 -23.93
C LYS A 296 -13.24 25.00 -22.53
N GLY A 297 -14.12 24.09 -22.13
CA GLY A 297 -14.13 23.53 -20.79
C GLY A 297 -13.99 22.01 -20.76
N LEU A 298 -13.54 21.53 -19.60
CA LEU A 298 -13.42 20.13 -19.28
C LEU A 298 -14.06 19.89 -17.91
N THR A 299 -15.02 18.98 -17.88
CA THR A 299 -15.87 18.72 -16.72
C THR A 299 -15.36 17.56 -15.89
N LEU A 300 -15.59 17.62 -14.58
CA LEU A 300 -15.41 16.52 -13.65
C LEU A 300 -16.76 16.22 -12.99
N THR A 301 -17.24 14.98 -13.10
CA THR A 301 -18.47 14.52 -12.42
C THR A 301 -18.15 13.78 -11.12
N SER A 302 -19.16 13.60 -10.26
CA SER A 302 -19.00 12.83 -9.01
C SER A 302 -18.57 11.38 -9.30
N ASP A 303 -19.19 10.72 -10.28
CA ASP A 303 -18.79 9.35 -10.68
C ASP A 303 -17.32 9.28 -11.14
N GLN A 304 -16.86 10.23 -11.94
CA GLN A 304 -15.45 10.25 -12.40
C GLN A 304 -14.48 10.46 -11.23
N LEU A 305 -14.86 11.34 -10.31
CA LEU A 305 -14.10 11.61 -9.10
C LEU A 305 -14.00 10.34 -8.23
N PHE A 306 -15.12 9.73 -7.87
CA PHE A 306 -15.14 8.54 -7.01
C PHE A 306 -14.62 7.28 -7.71
N ALA A 307 -14.76 7.15 -9.03
CA ALA A 307 -14.08 6.11 -9.79
C ALA A 307 -12.55 6.26 -9.71
N THR A 308 -12.04 7.50 -9.64
CA THR A 308 -10.61 7.77 -9.42
C THR A 308 -10.21 7.48 -7.98
N LEU A 309 -11.01 7.89 -7.00
CA LEU A 309 -10.78 7.57 -5.59
C LEU A 309 -10.76 6.05 -5.34
N ARG A 310 -11.64 5.28 -6.00
CA ARG A 310 -11.68 3.82 -5.93
C ARG A 310 -10.41 3.14 -6.46
N LYS A 311 -9.60 3.83 -7.28
CA LYS A 311 -8.26 3.35 -7.68
C LYS A 311 -7.21 3.53 -6.58
N SER A 312 -7.45 4.40 -5.59
CA SER A 312 -6.59 4.55 -4.42
C SER A 312 -6.74 3.33 -3.51
N SER A 313 -5.63 2.73 -3.09
CA SER A 313 -5.63 1.68 -2.08
C SER A 313 -6.09 2.22 -0.71
N LEU A 314 -5.75 3.46 -0.38
CA LEU A 314 -6.10 4.07 0.91
C LEU A 314 -7.61 4.27 1.06
N PHE A 315 -8.28 4.78 0.02
CA PHE A 315 -9.73 4.96 0.03
C PHE A 315 -10.46 3.61 0.15
N ARG A 316 -10.03 2.59 -0.62
CA ARG A 316 -10.60 1.25 -0.50
C ARG A 316 -10.38 0.66 0.88
N LEU A 317 -9.18 0.84 1.43
CA LEU A 317 -8.82 0.35 2.76
C LEU A 317 -9.67 1.00 3.85
N ASP A 318 -9.96 2.31 3.78
CA ASP A 318 -10.82 2.97 4.76
C ASP A 318 -12.27 2.45 4.72
N ILE A 319 -12.83 2.22 3.53
CA ILE A 319 -14.17 1.61 3.39
C ILE A 319 -14.17 0.19 3.95
N ASN A 320 -13.18 -0.64 3.62
CA ASN A 320 -13.09 -2.00 4.16
C ASN A 320 -12.88 -1.99 5.68
N ASN A 321 -12.06 -1.08 6.22
CA ASN A 321 -11.86 -0.91 7.67
C ASN A 321 -13.15 -0.55 8.39
N MET A 322 -13.97 0.34 7.80
CA MET A 322 -15.29 0.65 8.34
C MET A 322 -16.14 -0.63 8.42
N LEU A 323 -16.20 -1.41 7.33
CA LEU A 323 -17.00 -2.64 7.29
C LEU A 323 -16.49 -3.71 8.26
N ASP A 324 -15.17 -3.89 8.38
CA ASP A 324 -14.56 -4.88 9.26
C ASP A 324 -14.76 -4.50 10.74
N ARG A 325 -14.61 -3.20 11.09
CA ARG A 325 -14.93 -2.68 12.42
C ARG A 325 -16.42 -2.86 12.76
N MET A 326 -17.31 -2.50 11.84
CA MET A 326 -18.76 -2.69 12.00
C MET A 326 -19.10 -4.16 12.24
N THR A 327 -18.54 -5.05 11.42
CA THR A 327 -18.75 -6.50 11.52
C THR A 327 -18.30 -7.02 12.88
N GLY A 328 -17.07 -6.68 13.32
CA GLY A 328 -16.55 -7.11 14.61
C GLY A 328 -17.33 -6.56 15.80
N CYS A 329 -17.78 -5.32 15.74
CA CYS A 329 -18.60 -4.74 16.81
C CYS A 329 -20.01 -5.35 16.85
N LEU A 330 -20.68 -5.50 15.71
CA LEU A 330 -22.01 -6.10 15.62
C LEU A 330 -22.01 -7.58 16.01
N ARG A 331 -20.90 -8.28 15.73
CA ARG A 331 -20.63 -9.64 16.20
C ARG A 331 -20.68 -9.72 17.72
N ASP A 332 -20.11 -8.74 18.42
CA ASP A 332 -20.02 -8.73 19.88
C ASP A 332 -21.26 -8.17 20.58
N MET A 333 -21.82 -7.09 20.06
CA MET A 333 -22.96 -6.38 20.66
C MET A 333 -24.31 -6.97 20.23
N GLY A 334 -24.31 -7.83 19.21
CA GLY A 334 -25.51 -8.37 18.60
C GLY A 334 -26.13 -7.44 17.56
N VAL A 335 -26.99 -8.03 16.72
CA VAL A 335 -27.69 -7.33 15.64
C VAL A 335 -29.17 -7.22 15.99
N THR A 336 -29.71 -6.00 16.06
CA THR A 336 -31.09 -5.76 16.53
C THR A 336 -32.00 -5.00 15.55
N ALA A 337 -31.64 -4.82 14.28
CA ALA A 337 -32.49 -4.08 13.33
C ALA A 337 -32.38 -4.53 11.86
N SER A 338 -33.46 -4.30 11.11
CA SER A 338 -33.56 -4.37 9.64
C SER A 338 -34.26 -3.11 9.15
N ALA A 339 -33.56 -1.97 9.19
CA ALA A 339 -34.10 -0.66 8.81
C ALA A 339 -33.19 -0.01 7.77
N HIS A 340 -33.76 0.75 6.86
CA HIS A 340 -33.03 1.52 5.85
C HIS A 340 -33.64 2.93 5.72
N PRO A 341 -32.82 4.00 5.75
CA PRO A 341 -31.41 4.01 6.13
C PRO A 341 -31.18 3.49 7.55
N ILE A 342 -30.01 2.90 7.81
CA ILE A 342 -29.68 2.43 9.16
C ILE A 342 -29.56 3.62 10.13
N ALA A 343 -30.09 3.46 11.35
CA ALA A 343 -29.98 4.46 12.41
C ALA A 343 -28.63 4.37 13.13
N ILE A 344 -28.19 5.46 13.76
CA ILE A 344 -26.96 5.48 14.56
C ILE A 344 -26.93 4.35 15.60
N ASN A 345 -25.76 3.73 15.77
CA ASN A 345 -25.53 2.66 16.73
C ASN A 345 -24.14 2.82 17.35
N THR A 346 -23.92 2.28 18.55
CA THR A 346 -22.60 2.24 19.20
C THR A 346 -21.53 1.58 18.34
N CYS A 347 -21.92 0.68 17.43
CA CYS A 347 -21.03 0.04 16.47
C CYS A 347 -20.77 0.84 15.20
N TYR A 348 -21.56 1.87 14.92
CA TYR A 348 -21.45 2.70 13.73
C TYR A 348 -22.10 4.07 13.94
N ASP A 349 -21.24 5.03 14.21
CA ASP A 349 -21.51 6.45 14.24
C ASP A 349 -20.30 7.21 13.66
N ASP A 350 -20.38 8.53 13.63
CA ASP A 350 -19.30 9.38 13.12
C ASP A 350 -18.07 9.46 14.04
N THR A 351 -18.17 8.94 15.26
CA THR A 351 -17.04 8.83 16.20
C THR A 351 -16.24 7.54 16.01
N GLN A 352 -16.85 6.52 15.38
CA GLN A 352 -16.17 5.26 15.09
C GLN A 352 -15.17 5.40 13.96
N ASP A 353 -14.04 4.72 14.07
CA ASP A 353 -12.98 4.77 13.05
C ASP A 353 -13.35 3.97 11.79
N PRO A 354 -13.08 4.47 10.58
CA PRO A 354 -12.61 5.83 10.29
C PRO A 354 -13.71 6.88 10.56
N GLN A 355 -13.35 7.95 11.27
CA GLN A 355 -14.29 8.99 11.73
C GLN A 355 -15.06 9.66 10.57
N ASN A 356 -16.30 10.07 10.85
CA ASN A 356 -17.28 10.64 9.93
C ASN A 356 -17.60 9.80 8.67
N TYR A 357 -17.17 8.54 8.56
CA TYR A 357 -17.59 7.71 7.41
C TYR A 357 -19.07 7.32 7.50
N PHE A 358 -19.62 7.14 8.70
CA PHE A 358 -20.98 6.67 8.86
C PHE A 358 -21.99 7.63 8.19
N SER A 359 -22.02 8.91 8.52
CA SER A 359 -23.00 9.84 7.93
C SER A 359 -22.83 10.02 6.41
N ASN A 360 -21.63 9.80 5.89
CA ASN A 360 -21.34 9.85 4.47
C ASN A 360 -21.75 8.58 3.71
N TYR A 361 -21.91 7.44 4.37
CA TYR A 361 -22.24 6.15 3.72
C TYR A 361 -23.48 5.45 4.30
N LYS A 362 -24.15 6.01 5.32
CA LYS A 362 -25.26 5.36 6.05
C LYS A 362 -26.44 4.94 5.18
N ASP A 363 -26.69 5.66 4.08
CA ASP A 363 -27.77 5.31 3.16
C ASP A 363 -27.39 4.09 2.31
N GLN A 364 -26.10 3.77 2.17
CA GLN A 364 -25.60 2.61 1.42
C GLN A 364 -25.32 1.40 2.32
N LEU A 365 -25.40 1.56 3.65
CA LEU A 365 -25.12 0.51 4.61
C LEU A 365 -26.43 -0.17 5.05
N PHE A 366 -26.42 -1.50 5.02
CA PHE A 366 -27.55 -2.34 5.38
C PHE A 366 -27.10 -3.41 6.36
N VAL A 367 -27.90 -3.65 7.39
CA VAL A 367 -27.69 -4.76 8.32
C VAL A 367 -28.94 -5.63 8.28
N ALA A 368 -28.77 -6.90 7.95
CA ALA A 368 -29.87 -7.85 7.80
C ALA A 368 -29.67 -9.02 8.77
N SER A 369 -30.69 -9.31 9.59
CA SER A 369 -30.70 -10.52 10.42
C SER A 369 -31.51 -11.62 9.75
N CYS A 370 -31.00 -12.85 9.75
CA CYS A 370 -31.70 -14.00 9.18
C CYS A 370 -32.46 -14.83 10.23
N GLY A 371 -32.52 -14.38 11.49
CA GLY A 371 -33.20 -15.11 12.59
C GLY A 371 -32.66 -16.52 12.83
N GLY A 372 -31.45 -16.83 12.35
CA GLY A 372 -30.91 -18.18 12.20
C GLY A 372 -29.54 -18.14 11.54
N SER A 373 -29.33 -18.88 10.45
CA SER A 373 -28.15 -18.73 9.58
C SER A 373 -28.60 -18.30 8.19
N CYS A 374 -28.03 -17.21 7.70
CA CYS A 374 -28.17 -16.81 6.30
C CYS A 374 -27.52 -17.85 5.39
N THR A 375 -28.08 -18.02 4.20
CA THR A 375 -27.43 -18.67 3.06
C THR A 375 -26.66 -17.60 2.31
N ALA A 376 -25.32 -17.67 2.31
CA ALA A 376 -24.48 -16.68 1.67
C ALA A 376 -23.56 -17.29 0.61
N THR A 377 -23.36 -16.58 -0.50
CA THR A 377 -22.29 -16.83 -1.47
C THR A 377 -21.41 -15.58 -1.56
N ILE A 378 -20.25 -15.61 -0.90
CA ILE A 378 -19.31 -14.50 -0.85
C ILE A 378 -18.06 -14.92 -1.64
N ASP A 379 -17.64 -14.09 -2.60
CA ASP A 379 -16.53 -14.38 -3.53
C ASP A 379 -16.69 -15.71 -4.27
N GLY A 380 -17.93 -16.08 -4.59
CA GLY A 380 -18.24 -17.33 -5.27
C GLY A 380 -18.18 -18.60 -4.39
N ALA A 381 -17.97 -18.45 -3.08
CA ALA A 381 -17.93 -19.56 -2.13
C ALA A 381 -18.92 -19.38 -0.98
N THR A 382 -19.35 -20.49 -0.37
CA THR A 382 -20.10 -20.44 0.88
C THR A 382 -19.14 -20.10 2.03
N PRO A 383 -19.46 -19.11 2.91
CA PRO A 383 -18.62 -18.80 4.06
C PRO A 383 -18.36 -20.02 4.94
N ALA A 384 -17.15 -20.13 5.48
CA ALA A 384 -16.76 -21.22 6.38
C ALA A 384 -17.45 -21.13 7.75
N THR A 385 -17.93 -19.95 8.14
CA THR A 385 -18.62 -19.67 9.39
C THR A 385 -20.11 -19.49 9.17
N THR A 386 -20.93 -19.84 10.17
CA THR A 386 -22.36 -19.56 10.16
C THR A 386 -22.60 -18.07 10.34
N CYS A 387 -23.41 -17.48 9.47
CA CYS A 387 -23.66 -16.05 9.43
C CYS A 387 -25.10 -15.74 9.86
N PRO A 388 -25.38 -15.47 11.14
CA PRO A 388 -26.72 -15.08 11.59
C PRO A 388 -27.21 -13.74 11.04
N ALA A 389 -26.29 -12.89 10.62
CA ALA A 389 -26.59 -11.62 10.01
C ALA A 389 -25.57 -11.27 8.93
N MET A 390 -25.95 -10.29 8.10
CA MET A 390 -25.11 -9.71 7.05
C MET A 390 -24.98 -8.22 7.26
N LEU A 391 -23.77 -7.71 7.05
CA LEU A 391 -23.52 -6.30 6.77
C LEU A 391 -23.32 -6.16 5.27
N ILE A 392 -24.07 -5.28 4.62
CA ILE A 392 -24.03 -5.07 3.18
C ILE A 392 -23.75 -3.59 2.90
N LEU A 393 -22.82 -3.32 2.00
CA LEU A 393 -22.63 -2.00 1.42
C LEU A 393 -23.09 -2.05 -0.04
N GLY A 394 -24.19 -1.35 -0.34
CA GLY A 394 -24.63 -1.10 -1.71
C GLY A 394 -23.66 -0.12 -2.37
N SER A 395 -22.98 -0.57 -3.41
CA SER A 395 -21.86 0.16 -4.01
C SER A 395 -22.33 1.36 -4.84
N GLN A 396 -21.50 1.77 -5.81
CA GLN A 396 -21.88 2.79 -6.77
C GLN A 396 -23.17 2.41 -7.48
N ARG A 397 -24.05 3.37 -7.74
CA ARG A 397 -25.35 3.06 -8.33
C ARG A 397 -25.23 2.44 -9.72
N ASN A 398 -26.06 1.45 -10.02
CA ASN A 398 -26.32 1.04 -11.39
C ASN A 398 -27.11 2.14 -12.11
N LYS A 399 -26.44 2.87 -13.01
CA LYS A 399 -26.98 4.06 -13.69
C LYS A 399 -28.23 3.80 -14.54
N VAL A 400 -28.55 2.53 -14.84
CA VAL A 400 -29.73 2.18 -15.64
C VAL A 400 -30.98 2.04 -14.76
N ASN A 401 -30.84 1.44 -13.58
CA ASN A 401 -31.99 0.96 -12.80
C ASN A 401 -32.10 1.58 -11.40
N GLN A 402 -31.05 2.26 -10.91
CA GLN A 402 -31.01 2.83 -9.56
C GLN A 402 -30.97 4.35 -9.62
N VAL A 403 -31.82 5.01 -8.82
CA VAL A 403 -31.92 6.48 -8.72
C VAL A 403 -31.91 6.87 -7.26
N ARG A 404 -31.06 7.82 -6.84
CA ARG A 404 -30.86 8.18 -5.41
C ARG A 404 -31.01 9.69 -5.14
N LEU A 405 -32.02 10.31 -5.76
CA LEU A 405 -32.18 11.78 -5.79
C LEU A 405 -33.06 12.35 -4.67
N THR A 406 -34.25 11.77 -4.46
CA THR A 406 -35.22 12.25 -3.47
C THR A 406 -35.11 11.51 -2.15
N ALA A 407 -35.72 12.03 -1.08
CA ALA A 407 -35.82 11.30 0.18
C ALA A 407 -36.53 9.94 0.03
N GLY A 408 -37.57 9.87 -0.82
CA GLY A 408 -38.26 8.61 -1.13
C GLY A 408 -37.37 7.61 -1.87
N ASN A 409 -36.62 8.08 -2.87
CA ASN A 409 -35.65 7.22 -3.57
C ASN A 409 -34.58 6.67 -2.64
N ARG A 410 -34.03 7.54 -1.77
CA ARG A 410 -32.99 7.16 -0.83
C ARG A 410 -33.46 6.28 0.33
N ALA A 411 -34.78 6.14 0.50
CA ALA A 411 -35.40 5.24 1.47
C ALA A 411 -35.82 3.89 0.85
N ASP A 412 -35.65 3.70 -0.46
CA ASP A 412 -35.98 2.46 -1.15
C ASP A 412 -34.72 1.61 -1.37
N PRO A 413 -34.57 0.44 -0.70
CA PRO A 413 -33.41 -0.43 -0.83
C PRO A 413 -33.11 -0.90 -2.25
N ASN A 414 -34.11 -0.94 -3.15
CA ASN A 414 -33.89 -1.32 -4.56
C ASN A 414 -33.00 -0.33 -5.31
N ASN A 415 -32.88 0.91 -4.80
CA ASN A 415 -31.95 1.88 -5.37
C ASN A 415 -30.51 1.65 -4.94
N TYR A 416 -30.23 0.67 -4.07
CA TYR A 416 -28.89 0.41 -3.53
C TYR A 416 -28.38 -1.00 -3.78
N LEU A 417 -29.24 -2.00 -3.63
CA LEU A 417 -28.87 -3.41 -3.64
C LEU A 417 -29.24 -4.07 -4.97
N GLU A 418 -28.45 -5.06 -5.40
CA GLU A 418 -28.80 -5.94 -6.49
C GLU A 418 -29.46 -7.24 -6.00
N ALA A 419 -30.12 -7.97 -6.89
CA ALA A 419 -30.55 -9.33 -6.59
C ALA A 419 -29.31 -10.24 -6.40
N PRO A 420 -29.30 -11.16 -5.40
CA PRO A 420 -30.43 -11.54 -4.54
C PRO A 420 -30.61 -10.69 -3.27
N ASN A 421 -29.67 -9.80 -2.93
CA ASN A 421 -29.66 -9.08 -1.65
C ASN A 421 -30.86 -8.16 -1.48
N ALA A 422 -31.24 -7.42 -2.53
CA ALA A 422 -32.42 -6.55 -2.51
C ALA A 422 -33.69 -7.34 -2.12
N ASN A 423 -33.90 -8.50 -2.75
CA ASN A 423 -35.04 -9.37 -2.46
C ASN A 423 -35.01 -9.84 -1.01
N SER A 424 -33.88 -10.37 -0.55
CA SER A 424 -33.77 -10.88 0.81
C SER A 424 -33.93 -9.79 1.86
N PHE A 425 -33.38 -8.60 1.65
CA PHE A 425 -33.53 -7.49 2.58
C PHE A 425 -34.99 -7.02 2.68
N ILE A 426 -35.66 -6.84 1.54
CA ILE A 426 -37.02 -6.29 1.49
C ILE A 426 -38.07 -7.30 1.98
N THR A 427 -37.94 -8.57 1.61
CA THR A 427 -38.93 -9.61 1.96
C THR A 427 -38.53 -10.44 3.18
N ALA A 428 -37.53 -10.00 3.96
CA ALA A 428 -36.95 -10.76 5.07
C ALA A 428 -36.53 -12.19 4.70
N GLY A 429 -35.95 -12.35 3.51
CA GLY A 429 -35.34 -13.59 3.04
C GLY A 429 -33.96 -13.85 3.67
N ALA A 430 -33.43 -15.05 3.44
CA ALA A 430 -32.17 -15.51 4.03
C ALA A 430 -31.02 -15.67 3.02
N THR A 431 -31.20 -15.30 1.74
CA THR A 431 -30.19 -15.56 0.68
C THR A 431 -29.44 -14.29 0.30
N TYR A 432 -28.13 -14.28 0.52
CA TYR A 432 -27.27 -13.14 0.22
C TYR A 432 -26.11 -13.55 -0.68
N ALA A 433 -25.65 -12.66 -1.55
CA ALA A 433 -24.50 -12.91 -2.39
C ALA A 433 -23.76 -11.62 -2.73
N GLY A 434 -22.43 -11.67 -2.81
CA GLY A 434 -21.64 -10.49 -3.14
C GLY A 434 -20.14 -10.77 -3.05
N VAL A 435 -19.36 -9.70 -3.05
CA VAL A 435 -17.91 -9.77 -2.81
C VAL A 435 -17.57 -9.41 -1.39
N SER A 436 -16.51 -10.00 -0.84
CA SER A 436 -16.08 -9.76 0.54
C SER A 436 -15.32 -8.46 0.72
N THR A 437 -14.98 -7.71 -0.34
CA THR A 437 -14.18 -6.48 -0.22
C THR A 437 -14.63 -5.42 -1.20
N PHE A 438 -14.58 -4.15 -0.77
CA PHE A 438 -14.69 -3.01 -1.66
C PHE A 438 -13.38 -2.88 -2.46
N SER A 439 -13.42 -3.42 -3.67
CA SER A 439 -12.25 -3.58 -4.55
C SER A 439 -12.32 -2.68 -5.78
N ARG A 440 -11.26 -2.66 -6.59
CA ARG A 440 -11.23 -1.92 -7.87
C ARG A 440 -12.33 -2.42 -8.80
N VAL A 441 -12.74 -1.55 -9.71
CA VAL A 441 -13.64 -1.94 -10.81
C VAL A 441 -12.83 -2.73 -11.83
N THR A 442 -13.12 -4.02 -11.95
CA THR A 442 -12.52 -4.94 -12.94
C THR A 442 -13.41 -5.12 -14.17
N THR A 443 -14.72 -4.95 -14.00
CA THR A 443 -15.75 -4.97 -15.04
C THR A 443 -16.82 -3.91 -14.73
N PRO A 444 -17.63 -3.46 -15.70
CA PRO A 444 -18.75 -2.55 -15.42
C PRO A 444 -19.69 -3.07 -14.33
N ALA A 445 -19.88 -4.40 -14.24
CA ALA A 445 -20.71 -5.01 -13.20
C ALA A 445 -20.14 -4.86 -11.78
N SER A 446 -18.81 -4.90 -11.63
CA SER A 446 -18.13 -4.72 -10.33
C SER A 446 -18.21 -3.28 -9.79
N GLU A 447 -18.64 -2.31 -10.61
CA GLU A 447 -18.85 -0.93 -10.18
C GLU A 447 -19.98 -0.86 -9.15
N TYR A 448 -21.08 -1.54 -9.42
CA TYR A 448 -22.29 -1.49 -8.60
C TYR A 448 -22.49 -2.69 -7.69
N GLN A 449 -21.74 -3.78 -7.90
CA GLN A 449 -21.86 -5.01 -7.10
C GLN A 449 -21.85 -4.77 -5.58
N ASP A 450 -22.87 -5.32 -4.92
CA ASP A 450 -22.97 -5.41 -3.46
C ASP A 450 -21.74 -6.04 -2.79
N ILE A 451 -21.26 -5.36 -1.75
CA ILE A 451 -20.21 -5.86 -0.85
C ILE A 451 -20.92 -6.47 0.36
N VAL A 452 -20.63 -7.74 0.66
CA VAL A 452 -21.33 -8.50 1.72
C VAL A 452 -20.31 -9.03 2.73
N ARG A 453 -20.55 -8.75 4.02
CA ARG A 453 -19.81 -9.30 5.16
C ARG A 453 -20.72 -10.21 5.97
N CYS A 454 -20.24 -11.42 6.24
CA CYS A 454 -20.79 -12.28 7.25
C CYS A 454 -20.58 -11.65 8.63
N ILE A 455 -21.64 -11.52 9.43
CA ILE A 455 -21.54 -11.24 10.87
C ILE A 455 -21.67 -12.59 11.59
N PRO A 456 -20.57 -13.16 12.14
CA PRO A 456 -20.59 -14.46 12.81
C PRO A 456 -21.42 -14.46 14.10
N SER A 457 -21.83 -15.65 14.55
CA SER A 457 -22.53 -15.85 15.83
C SER A 457 -21.59 -15.95 17.05
N THR A 458 -20.29 -16.12 16.82
CA THR A 458 -19.27 -16.24 17.87
C THR A 458 -18.72 -14.88 18.25
N ALA A 459 -18.23 -14.71 19.48
CA ALA A 459 -17.58 -13.47 19.90
C ALA A 459 -16.27 -13.19 19.14
N SER A 460 -15.79 -11.95 19.20
CA SER A 460 -14.55 -11.53 18.55
C SER A 460 -13.29 -12.20 19.04
N LEU A 461 -13.32 -12.67 20.28
CA LEU A 461 -12.23 -13.40 20.88
C LEU A 461 -12.80 -14.60 21.63
N ASN A 462 -12.21 -15.76 21.40
CA ASN A 462 -12.48 -16.97 22.16
C ASN A 462 -11.37 -17.15 23.19
N SER A 463 -11.72 -17.11 24.47
CA SER A 463 -10.80 -17.40 25.56
C SER A 463 -10.71 -18.91 25.80
N VAL A 464 -9.49 -19.42 25.96
CA VAL A 464 -9.25 -20.80 26.37
C VAL A 464 -9.23 -20.86 27.89
N ALA A 465 -10.07 -21.72 28.47
CA ALA A 465 -10.14 -21.93 29.92
C ALA A 465 -9.15 -23.00 30.37
N SER A 466 -8.52 -22.78 31.52
CA SER A 466 -7.74 -23.77 32.25
C SER A 466 -8.68 -24.73 32.99
N PRO A 467 -8.70 -26.04 32.62
CA PRO A 467 -9.59 -27.02 33.24
C PRO A 467 -9.34 -27.15 34.75
N THR A 468 -8.08 -27.02 35.18
CA THR A 468 -7.71 -27.08 36.59
C THR A 468 -8.26 -25.88 37.37
N LEU A 469 -8.20 -24.65 36.81
CA LEU A 469 -8.79 -23.49 37.47
C LEU A 469 -10.32 -23.62 37.56
N THR A 470 -10.96 -24.18 36.52
CA THR A 470 -12.39 -24.52 36.56
C THR A 470 -12.70 -25.52 37.67
N ALA A 471 -11.91 -26.59 37.81
CA ALA A 471 -12.09 -27.61 38.84
C ALA A 471 -11.87 -27.07 40.27
N LEU A 472 -10.96 -26.09 40.42
CA LEU A 472 -10.71 -25.40 41.68
C LEU A 472 -11.75 -24.34 42.02
N GLY A 473 -12.66 -23.99 41.10
CA GLY A 473 -13.68 -22.97 41.31
C GLY A 473 -13.13 -21.54 41.43
N VAL A 474 -11.97 -21.28 40.83
CA VAL A 474 -11.33 -19.95 40.81
C VAL A 474 -11.48 -19.29 39.44
N SER A 475 -11.27 -17.97 39.38
CA SER A 475 -11.35 -17.19 38.14
C SER A 475 -10.32 -17.64 37.10
N GLN A 476 -10.70 -17.53 35.82
CA GLN A 476 -9.80 -17.77 34.69
C GLN A 476 -8.87 -16.58 34.47
N LEU A 477 -7.70 -16.82 33.87
CA LEU A 477 -6.73 -15.77 33.55
C LEU A 477 -6.93 -15.12 32.18
N SER A 478 -7.93 -15.57 31.43
CA SER A 478 -8.37 -14.90 30.22
C SER A 478 -9.89 -14.93 30.17
N SER A 479 -10.49 -13.77 29.92
CA SER A 479 -11.92 -13.66 29.68
C SER A 479 -12.22 -12.51 28.73
N TYR A 480 -13.10 -12.74 27.77
CA TYR A 480 -13.59 -11.70 26.87
C TYR A 480 -15.05 -11.39 27.19
N ASN A 481 -15.38 -10.12 27.42
CA ASN A 481 -16.74 -9.63 27.55
C ASN A 481 -17.17 -8.95 26.23
N PRO A 482 -18.04 -9.59 25.42
CA PRO A 482 -18.48 -9.02 24.14
C PRO A 482 -19.28 -7.72 24.30
N ALA A 483 -20.09 -7.61 25.36
CA ALA A 483 -20.94 -6.43 25.56
C ALA A 483 -20.14 -5.14 25.78
N THR A 484 -18.98 -5.25 26.44
CA THR A 484 -18.06 -4.13 26.66
C THR A 484 -16.84 -4.16 25.74
N ARG A 485 -16.72 -5.19 24.89
CA ARG A 485 -15.57 -5.48 24.03
C ARG A 485 -14.24 -5.38 24.79
N THR A 486 -14.23 -5.95 26.00
CA THR A 486 -13.09 -5.91 26.92
C THR A 486 -12.53 -7.31 27.09
N LEU A 487 -11.26 -7.49 26.75
CA LEU A 487 -10.48 -8.67 27.10
C LEU A 487 -9.73 -8.40 28.40
N SER A 488 -9.99 -9.21 29.43
CA SER A 488 -9.23 -9.21 30.66
C SER A 488 -8.19 -10.34 30.64
N LEU A 489 -6.93 -9.99 30.85
CA LEU A 489 -5.82 -10.91 31.02
C LEU A 489 -5.32 -10.84 32.47
N GLY A 490 -5.22 -12.01 33.11
CA GLY A 490 -4.91 -12.15 34.53
C GLY A 490 -6.13 -11.96 35.44
N SER A 491 -6.01 -12.37 36.70
CA SER A 491 -7.08 -12.23 37.70
C SER A 491 -6.52 -12.01 39.10
N LEU A 492 -7.18 -11.15 39.89
CA LEU A 492 -6.86 -10.98 41.30
C LEU A 492 -7.05 -12.30 42.07
N ASN A 493 -6.15 -12.57 43.01
CA ASN A 493 -6.13 -13.73 43.91
C ASN A 493 -5.99 -15.10 43.21
N VAL A 494 -5.55 -15.15 41.95
CA VAL A 494 -5.31 -16.40 41.21
C VAL A 494 -3.81 -16.61 40.99
N THR A 495 -3.10 -16.80 42.09
CA THR A 495 -1.63 -16.96 42.11
C THR A 495 -1.21 -18.40 42.39
N THR A 496 0.07 -18.73 42.17
CA THR A 496 0.66 -20.03 42.57
C THR A 496 0.44 -20.34 44.05
N GLY A 497 0.45 -19.32 44.91
CA GLY A 497 0.13 -19.47 46.32
C GLY A 497 -1.34 -19.83 46.57
N ALA A 498 -2.26 -19.24 45.81
CA ALA A 498 -3.70 -19.47 45.94
C ALA A 498 -4.15 -20.83 45.39
N VAL A 499 -3.60 -21.27 44.26
CA VAL A 499 -3.96 -22.55 43.62
C VAL A 499 -3.09 -23.72 44.09
N GLY A 500 -2.02 -23.44 44.83
CA GLY A 500 -1.02 -24.42 45.28
C GLY A 500 0.03 -24.71 44.22
N ALA A 501 1.29 -24.90 44.65
CA ALA A 501 2.44 -25.06 43.76
C ALA A 501 2.32 -26.22 42.75
N ALA A 502 1.60 -27.30 43.10
CA ALA A 502 1.34 -28.42 42.19
C ALA A 502 0.49 -28.02 40.98
N ASN A 503 -0.29 -26.95 41.10
CA ASN A 503 -1.17 -26.42 40.06
C ASN A 503 -0.57 -25.19 39.35
N ALA A 504 0.70 -24.85 39.59
CA ALA A 504 1.36 -23.69 38.96
C ALA A 504 1.24 -23.69 37.43
N ALA A 505 1.34 -24.87 36.81
CA ALA A 505 1.21 -25.04 35.36
C ALA A 505 -0.20 -24.72 34.83
N ALA A 506 -1.21 -24.60 35.69
CA ALA A 506 -2.58 -24.26 35.32
C ALA A 506 -2.82 -22.75 35.19
N LEU A 507 -1.86 -21.90 35.54
CA LEU A 507 -1.95 -20.44 35.51
C LEU A 507 -1.61 -19.90 34.12
N PHE A 508 -2.44 -20.26 33.13
CA PHE A 508 -2.36 -19.74 31.78
C PHE A 508 -3.70 -19.17 31.31
N GLY A 509 -3.64 -18.22 30.37
CA GLY A 509 -4.82 -17.71 29.68
C GLY A 509 -4.46 -17.21 28.30
N CYS A 510 -5.28 -17.54 27.30
CA CYS A 510 -5.13 -16.97 25.96
C CYS A 510 -6.49 -16.69 25.34
N SER A 511 -6.52 -15.71 24.44
CA SER A 511 -7.69 -15.33 23.66
C SER A 511 -7.32 -15.15 22.21
N TRP A 512 -8.08 -15.74 21.30
CA TRP A 512 -7.80 -15.71 19.86
C TRP A 512 -9.00 -15.25 19.05
N THR A 513 -8.74 -14.59 17.92
CA THR A 513 -9.74 -14.41 16.88
C THR A 513 -10.22 -15.80 16.39
N PRO A 514 -11.53 -16.05 16.29
CA PRO A 514 -12.03 -17.32 15.75
C PRO A 514 -11.61 -17.55 14.29
N GLU A 515 -11.39 -16.48 13.53
CA GLU A 515 -11.08 -16.53 12.11
C GLU A 515 -9.57 -16.48 11.85
N THR A 516 -9.17 -17.02 10.70
CA THR A 516 -7.84 -16.81 10.11
C THR A 516 -7.92 -15.66 9.11
N HIS A 517 -6.90 -14.81 9.13
CA HIS A 517 -6.76 -13.63 8.30
C HIS A 517 -5.80 -13.89 7.17
N ALA A 518 -6.12 -13.52 5.94
CA ALA A 518 -5.15 -13.57 4.85
C ALA A 518 -4.06 -12.52 5.12
N THR A 519 -2.80 -12.89 4.92
CA THR A 519 -1.69 -11.96 5.24
C THR A 519 -1.46 -10.90 4.18
N GLY A 520 -2.02 -11.02 2.97
CA GLY A 520 -1.83 -10.07 1.87
C GLY A 520 -0.39 -9.55 1.75
N SER A 521 -0.24 -8.23 1.70
CA SER A 521 1.04 -7.53 1.89
C SER A 521 1.44 -7.32 3.36
N GLY A 522 0.50 -7.50 4.29
CA GLY A 522 0.74 -7.42 5.73
C GLY A 522 -0.55 -7.32 6.56
N LEU A 523 -0.37 -6.95 7.82
CA LEU A 523 -1.42 -6.75 8.82
C LEU A 523 -1.14 -5.47 9.60
N ARG A 524 -2.20 -4.73 9.93
CA ARG A 524 -2.16 -3.67 10.94
C ARG A 524 -3.15 -3.97 12.04
N SER A 525 -2.66 -3.97 13.27
CA SER A 525 -3.48 -4.19 14.46
C SER A 525 -3.36 -2.99 15.37
N TYR A 526 -4.49 -2.58 15.93
CA TYR A 526 -4.57 -1.56 16.95
C TYR A 526 -5.28 -2.11 18.17
N PHE A 527 -4.77 -1.78 19.35
CA PHE A 527 -5.47 -1.98 20.61
C PHE A 527 -5.10 -0.93 21.63
N LYS A 528 -5.99 -0.75 22.59
CA LYS A 528 -5.76 0.03 23.80
C LYS A 528 -5.69 -0.93 24.98
N PHE A 529 -4.69 -0.80 25.84
CA PHE A 529 -4.65 -1.57 27.07
C PHE A 529 -4.41 -0.69 28.30
N ASN A 530 -4.81 -1.19 29.46
CA ASN A 530 -4.61 -0.58 30.76
C ASN A 530 -4.21 -1.66 31.76
N ILE A 531 -3.12 -1.42 32.51
CA ILE A 531 -2.67 -2.33 33.56
C ILE A 531 -3.23 -1.83 34.90
N SER A 532 -4.24 -2.53 35.41
CA SER A 532 -4.95 -2.12 36.63
C SER A 532 -4.28 -2.61 37.91
N ASN A 533 -3.49 -3.68 37.83
CA ASN A 533 -2.69 -4.19 38.95
C ASN A 533 -1.52 -5.00 38.38
N THR A 534 -0.33 -4.87 38.96
CA THR A 534 0.89 -5.61 38.59
C THR A 534 1.45 -6.48 39.73
N GLY A 535 0.89 -6.36 40.95
CA GLY A 535 1.48 -6.97 42.14
C GLY A 535 2.94 -6.51 42.39
N SER A 536 3.70 -7.30 43.14
CA SER A 536 5.18 -7.25 43.04
C SER A 536 5.56 -7.91 41.69
N PRO A 537 6.47 -7.36 40.89
CA PRO A 537 6.34 -7.30 39.43
C PRO A 537 5.82 -8.59 38.76
N GLY A 538 4.69 -8.46 38.04
CA GLY A 538 4.02 -9.52 37.28
C GLY A 538 4.75 -9.95 36.00
N PRO A 539 4.28 -11.02 35.32
CA PRO A 539 4.87 -11.53 34.07
C PRO A 539 4.59 -10.71 32.80
N GLY A 540 3.59 -9.83 32.77
CA GLY A 540 3.19 -9.11 31.57
C GLY A 540 2.44 -9.99 30.54
N PHE A 541 2.17 -9.48 29.33
CA PHE A 541 1.39 -10.20 28.30
C PHE A 541 2.03 -10.13 26.91
N THR A 542 1.56 -10.94 25.97
CA THR A 542 2.04 -10.90 24.57
C THR A 542 0.88 -10.74 23.59
N PHE A 543 1.04 -9.80 22.64
CA PHE A 543 0.27 -9.81 21.40
C PHE A 543 0.93 -10.81 20.45
N ALA A 544 0.21 -11.85 20.06
CA ALA A 544 0.70 -12.93 19.23
C ALA A 544 0.02 -12.93 17.86
N ALA A 545 0.84 -12.92 16.81
CA ALA A 545 0.43 -13.11 15.42
C ALA A 545 1.09 -14.40 14.89
N ILE A 546 0.29 -15.44 14.72
CA ILE A 546 0.79 -16.79 14.42
C ILE A 546 0.08 -17.35 13.19
N ASP A 547 0.73 -18.26 12.45
CA ASP A 547 0.11 -18.86 11.28
C ASP A 547 -1.09 -19.74 11.68
N GLY A 548 -2.27 -19.36 11.19
CA GLY A 548 -3.53 -20.06 11.46
C GLY A 548 -3.63 -21.41 10.74
N ASP A 549 -2.87 -21.62 9.67
CA ASP A 549 -2.88 -22.87 8.88
C ASP A 549 -2.16 -24.02 9.60
N ARG A 550 -1.36 -23.71 10.64
CA ARG A 550 -0.64 -24.70 11.47
C ARG A 550 -1.21 -24.90 12.86
N ASN A 551 -1.92 -23.92 13.39
CA ASN A 551 -2.33 -23.89 14.79
C ASN A 551 -3.83 -24.14 14.94
N THR A 552 -4.21 -25.07 15.83
CA THR A 552 -5.61 -25.26 16.21
C THR A 552 -6.12 -24.05 17.03
N ALA A 553 -7.43 -23.89 17.19
CA ALA A 553 -8.02 -22.76 17.92
C ALA A 553 -7.72 -22.71 19.43
N ASN A 554 -7.20 -23.80 20.01
CA ASN A 554 -7.01 -23.96 21.45
C ASN A 554 -5.54 -24.00 21.89
N VAL A 555 -4.67 -23.19 21.28
CA VAL A 555 -3.24 -23.12 21.65
C VAL A 555 -3.00 -21.95 22.62
N CYS A 556 -2.45 -22.18 23.81
CA CYS A 556 -2.06 -21.10 24.74
C CYS A 556 -0.54 -21.01 24.97
N GLY A 557 0.25 -21.82 24.27
CA GLY A 557 1.71 -21.90 24.50
C GLY A 557 2.08 -22.67 25.78
N ALA A 558 3.38 -22.90 25.96
CA ALA A 558 3.95 -23.71 27.04
C ALA A 558 5.15 -23.04 27.72
N ALA A 559 5.58 -23.60 28.88
CA ALA A 559 6.58 -23.01 29.77
C ALA A 559 7.85 -22.69 29.00
N SER A 560 8.51 -21.59 29.37
CA SER A 560 9.80 -21.18 28.79
C SER A 560 9.78 -20.83 27.30
N GLN A 561 8.60 -20.80 26.65
CA GLN A 561 8.43 -20.16 25.35
C GLN A 561 7.90 -18.74 25.57
N HIS A 562 8.68 -17.72 25.20
CA HIS A 562 8.49 -16.28 25.52
C HIS A 562 7.22 -15.60 24.94
N LEU A 563 6.06 -16.25 24.98
CA LEU A 563 4.73 -15.66 24.75
C LEU A 563 4.04 -15.34 26.08
N GLY A 564 4.72 -14.67 27.02
CA GLY A 564 4.10 -14.23 28.28
C GLY A 564 3.81 -15.36 29.30
N PHE A 565 4.63 -16.41 29.30
CA PHE A 565 4.80 -17.44 30.35
C PHE A 565 3.62 -18.38 30.70
N SER A 566 2.81 -18.87 29.76
CA SER A 566 1.98 -20.07 30.04
C SER A 566 2.91 -21.26 30.27
N GLY A 567 2.84 -21.95 31.42
CA GLY A 567 3.64 -23.15 31.70
C GLY A 567 3.36 -24.32 30.74
N ASN A 568 4.12 -25.43 30.77
CA ASN A 568 3.68 -26.68 30.13
C ASN A 568 2.45 -27.16 30.91
N ASN A 569 1.29 -26.74 30.45
CA ASN A 569 0.03 -26.93 31.14
C ASN A 569 -0.57 -28.31 30.92
N GLY A 570 0.05 -29.16 30.08
CA GLY A 570 -0.45 -30.48 29.72
C GLY A 570 -1.85 -30.50 29.09
N SER A 571 -2.43 -29.33 28.80
CA SER A 571 -3.85 -29.13 28.48
C SER A 571 -4.06 -28.54 27.08
N THR A 572 -3.12 -27.69 26.62
CA THR A 572 -3.15 -27.04 25.30
C THR A 572 -1.89 -27.38 24.51
N PRO A 573 -1.98 -27.60 23.19
CA PRO A 573 -0.80 -27.86 22.36
C PRO A 573 0.09 -26.62 22.22
N PHE A 574 1.35 -26.87 21.84
CA PHE A 574 2.32 -25.81 21.53
C PHE A 574 1.87 -24.95 20.36
N ILE A 575 2.23 -23.67 20.42
CA ILE A 575 2.11 -22.78 19.28
C ILE A 575 3.24 -23.11 18.30
N SER A 576 2.85 -23.72 17.18
CA SER A 576 3.74 -24.12 16.10
C SER A 576 4.37 -22.90 15.45
N ALA A 577 5.67 -22.99 15.17
CA ALA A 577 6.38 -22.02 14.34
C ALA A 577 5.83 -21.99 12.90
N PRO A 578 6.13 -20.96 12.09
CA PRO A 578 6.67 -19.67 12.51
C PRO A 578 5.61 -18.82 13.23
N LYS A 579 6.05 -18.05 14.22
CA LYS A 579 5.20 -17.11 14.97
C LYS A 579 5.91 -15.77 15.13
N ILE A 580 5.13 -14.70 15.15
CA ILE A 580 5.56 -13.32 15.38
C ILE A 580 4.83 -12.82 16.63
N GLY A 581 5.52 -12.12 17.51
CA GLY A 581 4.92 -11.61 18.74
C GLY A 581 5.45 -10.24 19.12
N VAL A 582 4.69 -9.56 19.97
CA VAL A 582 5.12 -8.36 20.68
C VAL A 582 4.83 -8.59 22.17
N GLU A 583 5.89 -8.77 22.95
CA GLU A 583 5.82 -8.99 24.40
C GLU A 583 5.86 -7.67 25.14
N PHE A 584 5.04 -7.56 26.18
CA PHE A 584 5.00 -6.46 27.13
C PHE A 584 5.29 -7.05 28.50
N ASP A 585 6.53 -6.93 28.99
CA ASP A 585 6.97 -7.47 30.28
C ASP A 585 6.94 -6.36 31.35
N THR A 586 6.33 -6.64 32.50
CA THR A 586 6.21 -5.71 33.62
C THR A 586 7.29 -5.90 34.70
N ARG A 587 8.20 -6.88 34.53
CA ARG A 587 9.23 -7.27 35.50
C ARG A 587 10.33 -6.24 35.71
N ARG A 588 10.88 -6.29 36.93
CA ARG A 588 12.01 -5.48 37.41
C ARG A 588 13.13 -6.42 37.85
N ASN A 589 14.12 -6.69 37.00
CA ASN A 589 15.23 -7.58 37.36
C ASN A 589 16.39 -6.78 37.96
N PHE A 590 16.41 -6.66 39.30
CA PHE A 590 17.64 -6.38 40.04
C PHE A 590 17.76 -7.19 41.34
N GLN A 591 18.68 -8.14 41.35
CA GLN A 591 19.43 -8.53 42.55
C GLN A 591 20.90 -8.74 42.14
N SER A 592 21.82 -7.90 42.62
CA SER A 592 23.25 -8.12 42.41
C SER A 592 23.70 -9.40 43.12
N ARG A 593 24.20 -10.40 42.38
CA ARG A 593 24.97 -11.50 42.95
C ARG A 593 26.35 -11.54 42.28
N ALA A 594 27.41 -11.36 43.06
CA ALA A 594 28.77 -11.63 42.61
C ALA A 594 28.87 -13.10 42.18
N PRO A 595 29.59 -13.45 41.09
CA PRO A 595 30.62 -12.66 40.38
C PRO A 595 30.11 -11.87 39.16
N PHE A 596 28.80 -11.71 38.99
CA PHE A 596 28.24 -11.12 37.77
C PHE A 596 28.34 -9.59 37.76
N VAL A 597 28.94 -9.05 36.70
CA VAL A 597 29.03 -7.60 36.43
C VAL A 597 27.82 -7.20 35.58
N PRO A 598 27.19 -6.03 35.82
CA PRO A 598 26.01 -5.61 35.08
C PRO A 598 26.42 -5.09 33.71
N ASP A 599 26.35 -5.96 32.71
CA ASP A 599 26.70 -5.67 31.33
C ASP A 599 25.43 -5.71 30.47
N GLY A 600 24.39 -4.96 30.85
CA GLY A 600 23.17 -4.88 30.04
C GLY A 600 23.53 -4.59 28.58
N PHE A 601 23.01 -5.41 27.65
CA PHE A 601 23.28 -5.45 26.19
C PHE A 601 24.20 -4.33 25.64
N ASN A 602 25.50 -4.36 25.97
CA ASN A 602 26.47 -3.37 25.48
C ASN A 602 27.49 -4.06 24.56
N PRO A 603 27.33 -3.97 23.22
CA PRO A 603 28.21 -4.65 22.28
C PRO A 603 29.65 -4.07 22.20
N SER A 604 29.97 -3.00 22.94
CA SER A 604 31.25 -2.26 22.80
C SER A 604 32.37 -2.62 23.80
N ARG A 605 32.13 -3.49 24.80
CA ARG A 605 33.19 -3.88 25.77
C ARG A 605 33.79 -5.25 25.44
N ILE A 606 35.00 -5.22 24.88
CA ILE A 606 35.74 -6.38 24.36
C ILE A 606 36.69 -7.01 25.39
N SER A 607 36.71 -6.53 26.65
CA SER A 607 37.89 -6.68 27.51
C SER A 607 37.89 -7.85 28.51
N SER A 608 37.02 -8.86 28.40
CA SER A 608 37.18 -10.06 29.22
C SER A 608 36.78 -11.35 28.49
N ALA A 609 37.72 -12.28 28.38
CA ALA A 609 37.54 -13.60 27.79
C ALA A 609 37.04 -14.65 28.80
N SER A 610 36.87 -14.27 30.07
CA SER A 610 36.58 -15.17 31.19
C SER A 610 35.30 -14.82 31.97
N ALA A 611 34.68 -13.65 31.73
CA ALA A 611 33.30 -13.42 32.15
C ALA A 611 32.36 -13.89 31.02
N MET A 612 31.77 -15.07 31.21
CA MET A 612 30.85 -15.65 30.23
C MET A 612 29.60 -14.77 30.12
N ARG A 613 29.29 -14.36 28.88
CA ARG A 613 28.03 -13.72 28.45
C ARG A 613 26.89 -14.75 28.43
N THR A 614 26.66 -15.46 29.54
CA THR A 614 25.75 -16.61 29.57
C THR A 614 24.68 -16.45 30.63
N LEU A 615 23.44 -16.61 30.17
CA LEU A 615 22.21 -16.79 30.94
C LEU A 615 22.27 -18.12 31.73
N ASP A 616 23.13 -18.21 32.75
CA ASP A 616 23.13 -19.34 33.68
C ASP A 616 21.93 -19.16 34.65
N ASN A 617 20.81 -19.83 34.31
CA ASN A 617 19.57 -20.09 35.08
C ASN A 617 18.25 -19.49 34.54
N GLY A 618 18.24 -18.95 33.33
CA GLY A 618 17.04 -18.28 32.82
C GLY A 618 16.75 -16.98 33.58
N ARG A 619 16.20 -16.00 32.87
CA ARG A 619 15.59 -14.80 33.49
C ARG A 619 16.54 -13.82 34.22
N ALA A 620 17.80 -13.71 33.80
CA ALA A 620 18.59 -12.53 34.13
C ALA A 620 18.53 -11.57 32.94
N ASP A 621 17.41 -10.86 32.80
CA ASP A 621 17.32 -9.77 31.84
C ASP A 621 18.44 -8.76 32.11
N PRO A 622 19.01 -8.12 31.06
CA PRO A 622 19.85 -6.93 31.25
C PRO A 622 19.18 -5.98 32.25
N SER A 623 19.97 -5.37 33.13
CA SER A 623 19.50 -4.55 34.26
C SER A 623 18.56 -3.42 33.82
N TYR A 624 17.26 -3.69 33.74
CA TYR A 624 16.22 -2.69 33.51
C TYR A 624 15.43 -2.49 34.80
N THR A 625 15.45 -1.25 35.30
CA THR A 625 14.42 -0.75 36.21
C THR A 625 13.23 -0.30 35.35
N GLY A 626 12.05 -0.85 35.61
CA GLY A 626 10.82 -0.63 34.82
C GLY A 626 10.62 -1.70 33.73
N GLY A 627 9.35 -1.97 33.39
CA GLY A 627 8.97 -2.95 32.37
C GLY A 627 9.47 -2.63 30.96
N HIS A 628 9.42 -3.60 30.05
CA HIS A 628 9.90 -3.51 28.68
C HIS A 628 8.88 -4.02 27.65
N ILE A 629 9.14 -3.72 26.38
CA ILE A 629 8.44 -4.27 25.24
C ILE A 629 9.45 -4.83 24.22
N GLY A 630 9.18 -6.02 23.67
CA GLY A 630 10.06 -6.72 22.73
C GLY A 630 9.31 -7.22 21.49
N VAL A 631 9.96 -7.18 20.33
CA VAL A 631 9.51 -7.86 19.10
C VAL A 631 10.13 -9.24 19.06
N LEU A 632 9.30 -10.26 18.90
CA LEU A 632 9.70 -11.65 18.98
C LEU A 632 9.45 -12.38 17.67
N TYR A 633 10.45 -13.16 17.24
CA TYR A 633 10.33 -14.09 16.12
C TYR A 633 10.82 -15.47 16.53
N TRP A 634 10.04 -16.50 16.20
CA TRP A 634 10.43 -17.89 16.40
C TRP A 634 10.39 -18.65 15.07
N GLY A 635 11.44 -19.40 14.76
CA GLY A 635 11.62 -19.99 13.43
C GLY A 635 12.20 -21.40 13.37
N SER A 636 12.63 -21.98 14.49
CA SER A 636 13.16 -23.34 14.53
C SER A 636 12.12 -24.35 15.02
N GLU A 637 12.07 -25.51 14.36
CA GLU A 637 11.33 -26.72 14.82
C GLU A 637 12.28 -27.78 15.39
N THR A 638 13.59 -27.51 15.37
CA THR A 638 14.65 -28.43 15.81
C THR A 638 15.46 -27.81 16.94
N PRO A 639 15.85 -28.59 17.96
CA PRO A 639 16.74 -28.10 19.00
C PRO A 639 17.99 -27.45 18.40
N ILE A 640 18.32 -26.23 18.84
CA ILE A 640 19.41 -25.44 18.24
C ILE A 640 20.73 -25.97 18.75
N SER A 641 21.59 -26.43 17.84
CA SER A 641 22.96 -26.80 18.21
C SER A 641 23.70 -25.62 18.82
N THR A 642 24.21 -25.80 20.04
CA THR A 642 25.05 -24.80 20.70
C THR A 642 26.50 -24.83 20.23
N GLY A 643 26.87 -25.85 19.44
CA GLY A 643 28.25 -26.10 19.02
C GLY A 643 29.15 -26.71 20.10
N TYR A 644 28.67 -26.91 21.33
CA TYR A 644 29.43 -27.53 22.42
C TYR A 644 29.17 -29.04 22.49
N ALA A 645 30.22 -29.84 22.71
CA ALA A 645 30.08 -31.28 22.93
C ALA A 645 29.57 -31.58 24.34
N CYS A 646 28.80 -32.65 24.51
CA CYS A 646 28.22 -33.01 25.82
C CYS A 646 29.26 -33.36 26.91
N GLY A 647 30.51 -33.66 26.52
CA GLY A 647 31.56 -34.18 27.41
C GLY A 647 31.95 -33.29 28.59
N THR A 648 31.57 -32.01 28.60
CA THR A 648 31.76 -31.08 29.73
C THR A 648 30.50 -30.85 30.57
N GLY A 649 29.40 -31.53 30.25
CA GLY A 649 28.06 -31.23 30.74
C GLY A 649 27.43 -30.07 29.94
N CYS A 650 26.18 -30.24 29.53
CA CYS A 650 25.43 -29.17 28.89
C CYS A 650 24.96 -28.16 29.95
N ARG A 651 25.16 -26.86 29.69
CA ARG A 651 24.67 -25.80 30.56
C ARG A 651 23.19 -25.59 30.32
N THR A 652 22.38 -25.62 31.37
CA THR A 652 20.96 -25.31 31.30
C THR A 652 20.73 -23.91 30.70
N PRO A 653 19.77 -23.74 29.76
CA PRO A 653 18.71 -24.69 29.42
C PRO A 653 19.07 -25.73 28.34
N SER A 654 20.31 -25.75 27.82
CA SER A 654 20.70 -26.74 26.81
C SER A 654 20.79 -28.17 27.35
N VAL A 655 20.35 -29.12 26.55
CA VAL A 655 20.36 -30.56 26.83
C VAL A 655 21.27 -31.30 25.84
N CYS A 656 21.90 -32.37 26.31
CA CYS A 656 22.73 -33.19 25.44
C CYS A 656 21.84 -33.96 24.46
N ASP A 657 22.02 -33.74 23.16
CA ASP A 657 21.52 -34.67 22.16
C ASP A 657 22.49 -35.86 22.07
N LEU A 658 22.01 -37.00 22.51
CA LEU A 658 22.80 -38.23 22.57
C LEU A 658 23.04 -38.84 21.18
N ALA A 659 22.32 -38.41 20.14
CA ALA A 659 22.48 -38.92 18.79
C ALA A 659 23.72 -38.35 18.09
N ASP A 660 24.06 -37.08 18.35
CA ASP A 660 25.23 -36.42 17.77
C ASP A 660 26.25 -35.93 18.81
N ASN A 661 25.97 -36.17 20.11
CA ASN A 661 26.83 -35.79 21.25
C ASN A 661 27.09 -34.28 21.34
N VAL A 662 26.10 -33.48 20.93
CA VAL A 662 26.14 -32.01 20.95
C VAL A 662 25.08 -31.48 21.91
N CYS A 663 25.45 -30.47 22.71
CA CYS A 663 24.49 -29.72 23.51
C CYS A 663 23.58 -28.91 22.60
N LYS A 664 22.26 -29.06 22.76
CA LYS A 664 21.26 -28.35 22.00
C LYS A 664 20.37 -27.53 22.93
N LEU A 665 20.11 -26.27 22.57
CA LEU A 665 19.02 -25.52 23.17
C LEU A 665 17.70 -26.17 22.72
N PRO A 666 16.77 -26.44 23.65
CA PRO A 666 15.44 -26.88 23.28
C PRO A 666 14.77 -25.90 22.32
N VAL A 667 13.81 -26.38 21.53
CA VAL A 667 13.04 -25.55 20.58
C VAL A 667 12.33 -24.40 21.30
N GLU A 668 12.07 -24.60 22.59
CA GLU A 668 11.42 -23.66 23.49
C GLU A 668 12.21 -22.35 23.70
N GLU A 669 13.54 -22.35 23.58
CA GLU A 669 14.42 -21.22 23.91
C GLU A 669 14.86 -20.38 22.67
N ASP A 670 14.23 -20.61 21.51
CA ASP A 670 14.56 -19.97 20.22
C ASP A 670 13.84 -18.62 20.01
N ASP A 671 14.13 -17.62 20.83
CA ASP A 671 13.72 -16.24 20.52
C ASP A 671 14.92 -15.28 20.39
N ASN A 672 14.66 -14.15 19.76
CA ASN A 672 15.66 -13.13 19.47
C ASN A 672 15.89 -12.12 20.60
N VAL A 673 15.04 -12.13 21.64
CA VAL A 673 15.11 -11.20 22.77
C VAL A 673 15.90 -11.80 23.94
N HIS A 674 15.74 -13.11 24.18
CA HIS A 674 16.35 -13.84 25.30
C HIS A 674 17.35 -14.91 24.84
N GLY A 675 17.44 -15.25 23.54
CA GLY A 675 18.35 -16.25 23.01
C GLY A 675 19.45 -15.71 22.08
N GLN A 676 20.65 -15.40 22.61
CA GLN A 676 21.84 -15.17 21.76
C GLN A 676 22.91 -16.24 21.99
N LEU A 677 23.20 -17.04 20.95
CA LEU A 677 24.31 -18.00 20.95
C LEU A 677 25.65 -17.31 20.55
N PRO A 678 26.81 -17.76 21.09
CA PRO A 678 28.12 -17.17 20.81
C PRO A 678 28.62 -17.34 19.36
N VAL A 679 28.10 -18.31 18.60
CA VAL A 679 28.52 -18.61 17.22
C VAL A 679 27.29 -19.05 16.40
N PRO A 680 27.01 -18.46 15.23
CA PRO A 680 25.91 -18.90 14.37
C PRO A 680 26.16 -20.33 13.85
N PRO A 681 25.23 -21.29 14.02
CA PRO A 681 25.34 -22.59 13.38
C PRO A 681 25.30 -22.46 11.85
N ALA A 682 26.11 -23.26 11.16
CA ALA A 682 26.27 -23.24 9.71
C ALA A 682 25.02 -23.68 8.91
N LEU A 683 23.94 -24.12 9.56
CA LEU A 683 22.76 -24.65 8.86
C LEU A 683 21.42 -23.99 9.21
N ARG A 684 21.31 -23.21 10.29
CA ARG A 684 20.22 -22.25 10.55
C ARG A 684 20.73 -21.19 11.53
N PRO A 685 20.91 -19.92 11.14
CA PRO A 685 21.25 -18.90 12.12
C PRO A 685 20.04 -18.72 13.07
N PRO A 686 20.21 -18.82 14.40
CA PRO A 686 19.19 -18.33 15.34
C PRO A 686 18.90 -16.86 15.01
N PRO A 687 17.75 -16.33 15.42
CA PRO A 687 17.41 -14.97 15.11
C PRO A 687 18.32 -13.98 15.84
N GLY A 688 19.41 -13.57 15.17
CA GLY A 688 20.22 -12.44 15.55
C GLY A 688 19.65 -11.15 14.98
N ASN A 689 19.44 -10.15 15.84
CA ASN A 689 18.96 -8.84 15.41
C ASN A 689 20.03 -8.16 14.53
N PRO A 690 19.66 -7.54 13.41
CA PRO A 690 20.60 -6.69 12.66
C PRO A 690 21.05 -5.52 13.54
N PRO A 691 22.31 -5.06 13.48
CA PRO A 691 22.76 -3.90 14.27
C PRO A 691 21.84 -2.69 14.01
N ALA A 692 21.39 -2.04 15.08
CA ALA A 692 20.56 -0.85 14.95
C ALA A 692 21.36 0.26 14.25
N PRO A 693 20.76 1.01 13.31
CA PRO A 693 21.28 2.31 12.95
C PRO A 693 21.36 3.17 14.22
N ALA A 694 22.47 3.86 14.43
CA ALA A 694 22.64 4.74 15.59
C ALA A 694 21.71 5.96 15.45
N THR A 695 20.43 5.82 15.83
CA THR A 695 19.48 6.93 15.84
C THR A 695 18.84 7.13 17.22
N VAL A 696 19.11 8.34 17.70
CA VAL A 696 18.80 9.16 18.89
C VAL A 696 17.45 9.00 19.64
N ALA A 697 16.65 7.95 19.46
CA ALA A 697 15.38 7.79 20.22
C ALA A 697 15.54 7.09 21.58
N ASN A 698 16.67 6.43 21.84
CA ASN A 698 16.93 5.72 23.10
C ASN A 698 18.11 6.37 23.86
N PRO A 699 17.90 6.93 25.07
CA PRO A 699 19.00 7.40 25.88
C PRO A 699 19.92 6.22 26.24
N PRO A 700 21.25 6.39 26.22
CA PRO A 700 22.18 5.34 26.62
C PRO A 700 21.91 4.79 28.03
N PRO A 701 22.15 3.48 28.28
CA PRO A 701 22.65 2.49 27.33
C PRO A 701 21.58 2.05 26.32
N TYR A 702 21.94 2.04 25.03
CA TYR A 702 21.04 1.68 23.94
C TYR A 702 20.53 0.24 24.11
N PRO A 703 19.20 -0.01 24.15
CA PRO A 703 18.69 -1.38 24.05
C PRO A 703 19.01 -1.96 22.66
N PRO A 704 19.12 -3.29 22.53
CA PRO A 704 19.29 -3.94 21.24
C PRO A 704 18.09 -3.64 20.31
N PRO A 705 18.27 -3.71 18.98
CA PRO A 705 17.17 -3.60 18.03
C PRO A 705 16.05 -4.58 18.38
N GLY A 706 14.80 -4.13 18.30
CA GLY A 706 13.62 -4.94 18.65
C GLY A 706 13.19 -4.88 20.11
N VAL A 707 13.82 -4.11 21.00
CA VAL A 707 13.40 -3.94 22.40
C VAL A 707 13.36 -2.45 22.80
N SER A 708 12.37 -2.06 23.60
CA SER A 708 12.17 -0.69 24.11
C SER A 708 11.55 -0.72 25.51
N LYS A 709 11.58 0.40 26.23
CA LYS A 709 11.02 0.48 27.58
C LYS A 709 9.54 0.82 27.54
N LEU A 710 8.79 0.28 28.49
CA LEU A 710 7.37 0.56 28.64
C LEU A 710 7.13 1.98 29.19
N ASP A 711 8.05 2.48 30.03
CA ASP A 711 8.10 3.86 30.52
C ASP A 711 9.43 4.55 30.12
N THR A 712 9.31 5.70 29.46
CA THR A 712 10.44 6.55 29.05
C THR A 712 11.26 7.08 30.24
N SER A 713 10.68 7.17 31.44
CA SER A 713 11.35 7.68 32.66
C SER A 713 12.21 6.66 33.40
N LEU A 714 12.24 5.40 32.94
CA LEU A 714 13.10 4.31 33.45
C LEU A 714 12.82 3.86 34.90
N SER A 715 11.67 4.21 35.50
CA SER A 715 11.48 4.07 36.96
C SER A 715 10.36 3.13 37.40
N SER A 716 9.35 2.87 36.56
CA SER A 716 8.20 2.02 36.94
C SER A 716 7.47 1.41 35.75
N THR A 717 6.56 0.46 36.03
CA THR A 717 5.57 -0.02 35.06
C THR A 717 4.34 0.89 35.16
N PRO A 718 3.84 1.47 34.06
CA PRO A 718 2.66 2.32 34.08
C PRO A 718 1.43 1.51 34.50
N THR A 719 0.77 1.93 35.58
CA THR A 719 -0.51 1.37 36.06
C THR A 719 -1.61 2.42 35.98
N ASP A 720 -2.85 1.97 35.83
CA ASP A 720 -4.05 2.83 35.77
C ASP A 720 -3.98 3.92 34.69
N GLN A 721 -3.27 3.63 33.60
CA GLN A 721 -3.09 4.52 32.45
C GLN A 721 -3.43 3.77 31.15
N ASP A 722 -4.16 4.44 30.27
CA ASP A 722 -4.45 3.94 28.93
C ASP A 722 -3.22 4.08 28.03
N ILE A 723 -2.82 2.97 27.42
CA ILE A 723 -1.73 2.89 26.45
C ILE A 723 -2.30 2.41 25.11
N HIS A 724 -2.02 3.18 24.07
CA HIS A 724 -2.44 2.90 22.71
C HIS A 724 -1.28 2.26 21.94
N VAL A 725 -1.55 1.14 21.28
CA VAL A 725 -0.56 0.38 20.52
C VAL A 725 -1.04 0.18 19.09
N ARG A 726 -0.13 0.41 18.13
CA ARG A 726 -0.30 0.01 16.74
C ARG A 726 0.86 -0.90 16.36
N VAL A 727 0.54 -2.10 15.90
CA VAL A 727 1.47 -3.08 15.37
C VAL A 727 1.26 -3.18 13.86
N GLU A 728 2.32 -2.98 13.09
CA GLU A 728 2.33 -3.19 11.64
C GLU A 728 3.28 -4.35 11.32
N ILE A 729 2.76 -5.40 10.70
CA ILE A 729 3.51 -6.56 10.24
C ILE A 729 3.43 -6.54 8.71
N GLU A 730 4.51 -6.18 8.04
CA GLU A 730 4.56 -6.03 6.59
C GLU A 730 5.56 -7.02 6.00
N ARG A 731 5.22 -7.66 4.89
CA ARG A 731 6.21 -8.46 4.16
C ARG A 731 7.11 -7.49 3.38
N THR A 732 8.36 -7.35 3.82
CA THR A 732 9.33 -6.38 3.25
C THR A 732 10.43 -7.11 2.52
N GLY A 733 10.61 -6.87 1.21
CA GLY A 733 11.77 -7.40 0.48
C GLY A 733 11.51 -8.04 -0.89
N TYR A 734 10.43 -7.67 -1.59
CA TYR A 734 10.03 -8.34 -2.84
C TYR A 734 10.62 -7.79 -4.15
N ALA A 735 11.52 -6.82 -4.11
CA ALA A 735 11.98 -6.13 -5.30
C ALA A 735 13.48 -6.32 -5.53
N GLY A 736 13.87 -7.26 -6.42
CA GLY A 736 15.19 -7.25 -7.08
C GLY A 736 16.17 -8.39 -6.75
N ARG A 737 15.92 -9.26 -5.76
CA ARG A 737 16.77 -10.44 -5.48
C ARG A 737 16.17 -11.73 -6.01
N ASP A 738 16.97 -12.49 -6.77
CA ASP A 738 16.51 -13.70 -7.48
C ASP A 738 16.04 -14.82 -6.54
N ILE A 739 16.54 -14.87 -5.30
CA ILE A 739 16.12 -15.84 -4.30
C ILE A 739 14.65 -15.68 -3.85
N ASN A 740 14.02 -14.53 -4.10
CA ASN A 740 12.62 -14.27 -3.74
C ASN A 740 11.68 -14.40 -4.96
N SER A 741 12.14 -15.06 -6.03
CA SER A 741 11.40 -15.16 -7.27
C SER A 741 10.17 -16.05 -7.12
N ARG A 742 9.02 -15.57 -7.61
CA ARG A 742 7.77 -16.34 -7.64
C ARG A 742 7.83 -17.43 -8.70
N LEU A 743 7.07 -18.50 -8.55
CA LEU A 743 6.99 -19.56 -9.56
C LEU A 743 5.81 -19.32 -10.50
N VAL A 744 6.05 -19.47 -11.80
CA VAL A 744 5.02 -19.54 -12.83
C VAL A 744 5.14 -20.84 -13.61
N LYS A 745 4.03 -21.43 -14.04
CA LYS A 745 4.07 -22.69 -14.80
C LYS A 745 4.86 -22.53 -16.09
N VAL A 746 4.57 -21.47 -16.84
CA VAL A 746 5.17 -21.18 -18.14
C VAL A 746 5.23 -19.67 -18.37
N VAL A 747 6.07 -19.24 -19.32
CA VAL A 747 6.12 -17.86 -19.81
C VAL A 747 5.72 -17.78 -21.29
N ALA A 748 4.86 -16.82 -21.62
CA ALA A 748 4.58 -16.40 -22.98
C ALA A 748 5.54 -15.28 -23.38
N THR A 749 6.36 -15.55 -24.39
CA THR A 749 7.38 -14.62 -24.91
C THR A 749 6.97 -13.96 -26.23
N THR A 750 5.73 -14.20 -26.66
CA THR A 750 5.06 -13.57 -27.80
C THR A 750 3.65 -13.14 -27.36
N PRO A 751 2.98 -12.23 -28.09
CA PRO A 751 1.58 -11.90 -27.82
C PRO A 751 0.70 -13.14 -27.88
N ILE A 752 -0.23 -13.27 -26.92
CA ILE A 752 -1.22 -14.35 -26.84
C ILE A 752 -2.61 -13.78 -26.58
N THR A 753 -3.66 -14.52 -26.92
CA THR A 753 -5.02 -14.21 -26.47
C THR A 753 -5.17 -14.56 -25.00
N LEU A 754 -5.70 -13.64 -24.18
CA LEU A 754 -5.96 -13.85 -22.75
C LEU A 754 -7.34 -14.50 -22.50
N THR A 755 -7.67 -15.50 -23.31
CA THR A 755 -8.91 -16.29 -23.25
C THR A 755 -8.63 -17.72 -23.70
N GLY A 756 -9.33 -18.69 -23.13
CA GLY A 756 -9.26 -20.10 -23.54
C GLY A 756 -8.01 -20.84 -23.05
N LEU A 757 -7.98 -22.15 -23.28
CA LEU A 757 -6.86 -23.01 -22.87
C LEU A 757 -6.14 -23.55 -24.12
N PHE A 758 -4.82 -23.34 -24.19
CA PHE A 758 -3.97 -23.74 -25.31
C PHE A 758 -2.56 -24.07 -24.81
N SER A 759 -1.64 -24.41 -25.71
CA SER A 759 -0.25 -24.73 -25.32
C SER A 759 0.66 -23.51 -25.48
N ILE A 760 1.54 -23.29 -24.50
CA ILE A 760 2.56 -22.23 -24.49
C ILE A 760 3.91 -22.91 -24.22
N ASP A 761 4.94 -22.60 -25.02
CA ASP A 761 6.27 -23.22 -24.91
C ASP A 761 6.21 -24.77 -24.88
N SER A 762 5.30 -25.36 -25.66
CA SER A 762 5.02 -26.81 -25.71
C SER A 762 4.37 -27.40 -24.45
N ILE A 763 3.89 -26.57 -23.52
CA ILE A 763 3.19 -26.99 -22.31
C ILE A 763 1.69 -26.72 -22.46
N SER A 764 0.86 -27.75 -22.29
CA SER A 764 -0.61 -27.60 -22.27
C SER A 764 -1.08 -26.93 -20.98
N ILE A 765 -1.85 -25.85 -21.13
CA ILE A 765 -2.36 -25.04 -20.02
C ILE A 765 -3.75 -25.51 -19.61
N ALA A 766 -3.96 -25.60 -18.30
CA ALA A 766 -5.20 -25.94 -17.63
C ALA A 766 -5.75 -24.72 -16.87
N SER A 767 -7.04 -24.76 -16.54
CA SER A 767 -7.66 -23.70 -15.74
C SER A 767 -6.97 -23.59 -14.37
N GLY A 768 -6.65 -22.36 -13.95
CA GLY A 768 -5.95 -22.07 -12.69
C GLY A 768 -4.42 -22.12 -12.77
N ASP A 769 -3.83 -22.48 -13.91
CA ASP A 769 -2.37 -22.37 -14.08
C ASP A 769 -1.92 -20.91 -14.10
N THR A 770 -0.79 -20.62 -13.43
CA THR A 770 -0.14 -19.31 -13.49
C THR A 770 0.74 -19.20 -14.73
N VAL A 771 0.46 -18.20 -15.56
CA VAL A 771 1.19 -17.90 -16.80
C VAL A 771 1.79 -16.51 -16.73
N LEU A 772 3.12 -16.40 -16.86
CA LEU A 772 3.77 -15.11 -17.03
C LEU A 772 3.64 -14.66 -18.49
N VAL A 773 3.08 -13.48 -18.72
CA VAL A 773 2.92 -12.88 -20.03
C VAL A 773 3.86 -11.69 -20.13
N ALA A 774 4.93 -11.82 -20.92
CA ALA A 774 6.04 -10.87 -20.92
C ALA A 774 6.16 -10.03 -22.21
N ALA A 775 5.34 -10.30 -23.23
CA ALA A 775 5.53 -9.74 -24.57
C ALA A 775 4.22 -9.44 -25.33
N GLN A 776 3.18 -8.94 -24.65
CA GLN A 776 1.99 -8.41 -25.32
C GLN A 776 2.35 -7.19 -26.19
N THR A 777 1.56 -6.96 -27.24
CA THR A 777 1.70 -5.77 -28.09
C THR A 777 1.50 -4.49 -27.29
N ASP A 778 0.56 -4.50 -26.36
CA ASP A 778 0.42 -3.48 -25.33
C ASP A 778 1.14 -3.93 -24.07
N ALA A 779 2.28 -3.31 -23.75
CA ALA A 779 3.08 -3.66 -22.58
C ALA A 779 2.34 -3.44 -21.24
N ARG A 780 1.23 -2.69 -21.22
CA ARG A 780 0.35 -2.56 -20.06
C ARG A 780 -0.41 -3.86 -19.75
N ALA A 781 -0.56 -4.75 -20.75
CA ALA A 781 -1.20 -6.06 -20.64
C ALA A 781 -0.20 -7.20 -20.33
N ASN A 782 1.09 -6.91 -20.18
CA ASN A 782 2.02 -7.86 -19.58
C ASN A 782 1.65 -8.12 -18.11
N GLY A 783 2.19 -9.19 -17.51
CA GLY A 783 2.00 -9.54 -16.10
C GLY A 783 1.75 -11.04 -15.90
N VAL A 784 1.33 -11.43 -14.69
CA VAL A 784 0.99 -12.83 -14.39
C VAL A 784 -0.51 -13.02 -14.46
N TYR A 785 -0.95 -14.12 -15.06
CA TYR A 785 -2.36 -14.45 -15.27
C TYR A 785 -2.70 -15.85 -14.76
N LEU A 786 -3.93 -16.01 -14.29
CA LEU A 786 -4.56 -17.30 -14.07
C LEU A 786 -5.31 -17.70 -15.34
N ALA A 787 -4.89 -18.81 -15.95
CA ALA A 787 -5.49 -19.31 -17.17
C ALA A 787 -6.92 -19.83 -16.93
N SER A 788 -7.80 -19.63 -17.91
CA SER A 788 -9.20 -20.08 -17.86
C SER A 788 -9.68 -20.48 -19.25
N SER A 789 -10.73 -21.30 -19.31
CA SER A 789 -11.48 -21.57 -20.55
C SER A 789 -12.24 -20.33 -21.05
N SER A 790 -12.53 -19.38 -20.15
CA SER A 790 -13.08 -18.05 -20.43
C SER A 790 -11.96 -16.99 -20.43
N ALA A 791 -12.28 -15.72 -20.16
CA ALA A 791 -11.29 -14.66 -20.00
C ALA A 791 -10.34 -14.98 -18.84
N TRP A 792 -9.04 -14.81 -19.07
CA TRP A 792 -8.02 -14.94 -18.05
C TRP A 792 -8.05 -13.71 -17.16
N THR A 793 -7.83 -13.92 -15.87
CA THR A 793 -7.68 -12.83 -14.89
C THR A 793 -6.22 -12.66 -14.54
N ARG A 794 -5.82 -11.45 -14.15
CA ARG A 794 -4.51 -11.27 -13.53
C ARG A 794 -4.45 -12.10 -12.24
N ASP A 795 -3.26 -12.57 -11.92
CA ASP A 795 -3.01 -13.22 -10.63
C ASP A 795 -3.17 -12.18 -9.51
N LEU A 796 -3.91 -12.55 -8.45
CA LEU A 796 -4.21 -11.66 -7.31
C LEU A 796 -2.96 -11.19 -6.56
N GLY A 797 -1.84 -11.91 -6.69
CA GLY A 797 -0.57 -11.47 -6.14
C GLY A 797 0.24 -10.63 -7.12
N ALA A 798 -0.32 -10.16 -8.24
CA ALA A 798 0.40 -9.44 -9.30
C ALA A 798 -0.53 -8.48 -10.09
N ASP A 799 -1.62 -8.01 -9.50
CA ASP A 799 -2.61 -7.16 -10.13
C ASP A 799 -2.62 -5.72 -9.60
N GLU A 800 -1.81 -5.40 -8.59
CA GLU A 800 -1.57 -4.04 -8.11
C GLU A 800 -0.10 -3.60 -8.13
N SER A 801 0.12 -2.28 -8.02
CA SER A 801 1.48 -1.70 -7.95
C SER A 801 2.26 -2.17 -6.73
N ILE A 802 1.56 -2.42 -5.63
CA ILE A 802 2.18 -2.89 -4.39
C ILE A 802 2.68 -4.34 -4.53
N ASP A 803 2.05 -5.11 -5.43
CA ASP A 803 2.41 -6.50 -5.70
C ASP A 803 3.60 -6.66 -6.62
N LEU A 804 3.84 -5.64 -7.45
CA LEU A 804 4.86 -5.60 -8.49
C LEU A 804 5.89 -4.48 -8.26
N PRO A 805 6.55 -4.41 -7.09
CA PRO A 805 7.62 -3.45 -6.88
C PRO A 805 8.79 -3.69 -7.88
N PRO A 806 9.54 -2.66 -8.28
CA PRO A 806 10.67 -2.77 -9.21
C PRO A 806 11.62 -3.92 -8.88
N GLY A 807 11.81 -4.87 -9.79
CA GLY A 807 12.66 -6.03 -9.56
C GLY A 807 11.94 -7.28 -9.06
N THR A 808 10.60 -7.29 -8.96
CA THR A 808 9.83 -8.54 -8.83
C THR A 808 10.29 -9.54 -9.89
N SER A 809 10.50 -10.79 -9.49
CA SER A 809 11.07 -11.81 -10.37
C SER A 809 10.29 -13.12 -10.33
N TRP A 810 10.38 -13.88 -11.43
CA TRP A 810 9.67 -15.13 -11.64
C TRP A 810 10.57 -16.21 -12.24
N PHE A 811 10.56 -17.40 -11.65
CA PHE A 811 11.11 -18.61 -12.26
C PHE A 811 10.03 -19.34 -13.06
N VAL A 812 10.42 -19.77 -14.25
CA VAL A 812 9.57 -20.53 -15.17
C VAL A 812 9.77 -22.02 -14.93
N LYS A 813 8.71 -22.73 -14.56
CA LYS A 813 8.79 -24.16 -14.19
C LYS A 813 8.97 -25.09 -15.39
N ALA A 814 8.27 -24.80 -16.48
CA ALA A 814 8.19 -25.70 -17.63
C ALA A 814 8.22 -24.93 -18.94
N GLY A 815 8.56 -25.64 -20.01
CA GLY A 815 8.72 -25.08 -21.34
C GLY A 815 9.93 -25.70 -22.04
N ASN A 816 9.88 -25.80 -23.37
CA ASN A 816 11.03 -26.29 -24.14
C ASN A 816 12.15 -25.24 -24.16
N ALA A 817 11.82 -23.96 -24.29
CA ALA A 817 12.78 -22.88 -24.45
C ALA A 817 13.08 -22.12 -23.14
N ASN A 818 12.11 -22.05 -22.22
CA ASN A 818 12.21 -21.16 -21.05
C ASN A 818 12.17 -21.87 -19.70
N ALA A 819 12.13 -23.21 -19.64
CA ALA A 819 12.20 -23.92 -18.35
C ALA A 819 13.47 -23.53 -17.57
N GLY A 820 13.29 -23.21 -16.28
CA GLY A 820 14.35 -22.77 -15.39
C GLY A 820 14.87 -21.36 -15.63
N SER A 821 14.32 -20.62 -16.59
CA SER A 821 14.70 -19.23 -16.82
C SER A 821 14.15 -18.31 -15.73
N LEU A 822 14.86 -17.20 -15.50
CA LEU A 822 14.45 -16.16 -14.57
C LEU A 822 14.06 -14.89 -15.31
N TRP A 823 12.90 -14.35 -14.95
CA TRP A 823 12.33 -13.13 -15.50
C TRP A 823 12.18 -12.09 -14.40
N ARG A 824 12.33 -10.81 -14.73
CA ARG A 824 12.28 -9.72 -13.76
C ARG A 824 11.59 -8.48 -14.32
N LEU A 825 10.82 -7.81 -13.50
CA LEU A 825 10.27 -6.48 -13.76
C LEU A 825 11.39 -5.43 -13.67
N GLN A 826 11.67 -4.72 -14.76
CA GLN A 826 12.77 -3.75 -14.91
C GLN A 826 12.31 -2.29 -14.85
N ASN A 827 11.09 -2.02 -14.37
CA ASN A 827 10.62 -0.66 -14.14
C ASN A 827 11.50 0.05 -13.11
N SER A 828 11.71 1.38 -13.24
CA SER A 828 12.46 2.17 -12.25
C SER A 828 11.67 2.39 -10.97
N ASP A 829 10.36 2.53 -11.10
CA ASP A 829 9.40 2.81 -10.04
C ASP A 829 8.25 1.79 -10.09
N ALA A 830 7.52 1.62 -8.98
CA ALA A 830 6.40 0.68 -8.91
C ALA A 830 5.32 1.08 -9.95
N PRO A 831 5.08 0.23 -10.97
CA PRO A 831 4.19 0.59 -12.06
C PRO A 831 2.72 0.57 -11.62
N VAL A 832 1.93 1.52 -12.10
CA VAL A 832 0.48 1.51 -11.99
C VAL A 832 -0.10 0.51 -12.98
N ILE A 833 -0.67 -0.59 -12.48
CA ILE A 833 -1.16 -1.68 -13.31
C ILE A 833 -2.27 -1.21 -14.26
N ASN A 834 -2.22 -1.68 -15.51
CA ASN A 834 -3.07 -1.28 -16.65
C ASN A 834 -2.89 0.17 -17.13
N SER A 835 -2.10 0.99 -16.44
CA SER A 835 -1.73 2.35 -16.87
C SER A 835 -0.33 2.37 -17.46
N ASP A 836 0.63 1.84 -16.69
CA ASP A 836 2.05 1.89 -17.01
C ASP A 836 2.47 0.63 -17.76
N ALA A 837 3.44 0.77 -18.65
CA ALA A 837 4.04 -0.39 -19.32
C ALA A 837 4.80 -1.25 -18.30
N LEU A 838 4.54 -2.57 -18.29
CA LEU A 838 5.28 -3.51 -17.45
C LEU A 838 6.47 -4.07 -18.25
N ASN A 839 7.68 -3.63 -17.87
CA ASN A 839 8.93 -3.98 -18.53
C ASN A 839 9.48 -5.29 -17.96
N ILE A 840 8.87 -6.41 -18.32
CA ILE A 840 9.29 -7.74 -17.86
C ILE A 840 10.34 -8.30 -18.81
N GLN A 841 11.53 -8.59 -18.31
CA GLN A 841 12.65 -9.08 -19.12
C GLN A 841 13.24 -10.36 -18.55
N ARG A 842 13.68 -11.26 -19.45
CA ARG A 842 14.45 -12.43 -19.05
C ARG A 842 15.84 -11.98 -18.61
N VAL A 843 16.15 -12.22 -17.35
CA VAL A 843 17.44 -11.83 -16.75
C VAL A 843 18.42 -12.98 -16.65
N ARG A 844 17.95 -14.24 -16.62
CA ARG A 844 18.82 -15.44 -16.63
C ARG A 844 18.22 -16.60 -17.39
N LEU A 845 19.12 -17.44 -17.91
CA LEU A 845 18.82 -18.76 -18.48
C LEU A 845 19.21 -19.86 -17.49
N SER A 846 18.61 -21.04 -17.65
CA SER A 846 19.08 -22.24 -16.98
C SER A 846 20.53 -22.56 -17.34
N VAL A 847 21.21 -23.26 -16.45
CA VAL A 847 22.47 -23.96 -16.76
C VAL A 847 22.15 -25.42 -17.04
N LYS A 848 22.90 -26.03 -17.95
CA LYS A 848 22.71 -27.42 -18.33
C LYS A 848 23.26 -28.37 -17.27
N ALA A 849 24.46 -28.10 -16.78
CA ALA A 849 25.14 -28.91 -15.76
C ALA A 849 25.89 -28.02 -14.77
N VAL A 850 26.23 -28.58 -13.61
CA VAL A 850 27.06 -27.92 -12.58
C VAL A 850 28.33 -28.73 -12.33
N ALA A 851 29.48 -28.06 -12.33
CA ALA A 851 30.76 -28.63 -11.95
C ALA A 851 31.05 -28.33 -10.48
N THR A 852 30.90 -29.35 -9.63
CA THR A 852 31.16 -29.30 -8.17
C THR A 852 32.60 -29.65 -7.79
N SER A 853 33.41 -30.03 -8.79
CA SER A 853 34.85 -30.21 -8.71
C SER A 853 35.56 -29.33 -9.75
N PRO A 854 36.87 -29.10 -9.63
CA PRO A 854 37.64 -28.40 -10.66
C PRO A 854 37.51 -29.08 -12.01
N ILE A 855 37.36 -28.28 -13.07
CA ILE A 855 37.34 -28.74 -14.46
C ILE A 855 38.22 -27.84 -15.33
N THR A 856 38.73 -28.38 -16.44
CA THR A 856 39.31 -27.57 -17.51
C THR A 856 38.19 -26.78 -18.19
N LEU A 857 38.32 -25.45 -18.26
CA LEU A 857 37.37 -24.56 -18.93
C LEU A 857 37.60 -24.54 -20.46
N ALA A 858 37.68 -25.71 -21.08
CA ALA A 858 37.85 -25.89 -22.51
C ALA A 858 37.39 -27.30 -22.94
N GLY A 859 37.02 -27.44 -24.21
CA GLY A 859 36.59 -28.71 -24.79
C GLY A 859 35.15 -29.09 -24.46
N LEU A 860 34.60 -30.05 -25.21
CA LEU A 860 33.27 -30.60 -24.98
C LEU A 860 33.40 -31.91 -24.21
N THR A 861 33.36 -31.82 -22.88
CA THR A 861 33.52 -32.93 -21.96
C THR A 861 32.19 -33.38 -21.37
N THR A 862 32.21 -34.42 -20.54
CA THR A 862 31.07 -34.79 -19.71
C THR A 862 31.21 -34.11 -18.35
N VAL A 863 30.21 -33.31 -17.96
CA VAL A 863 30.14 -32.64 -16.64
C VAL A 863 28.89 -33.13 -15.93
N ASP A 864 29.04 -33.62 -14.70
CA ASP A 864 27.95 -34.17 -13.88
C ASP A 864 27.09 -35.22 -14.63
N GLY A 865 27.74 -36.09 -15.39
CA GLY A 865 27.07 -37.13 -16.18
C GLY A 865 26.42 -36.63 -17.48
N VAL A 866 26.51 -35.33 -17.79
CA VAL A 866 25.96 -34.73 -19.02
C VAL A 866 27.05 -34.52 -20.06
N ALA A 867 26.90 -35.14 -21.23
CA ALA A 867 27.75 -34.84 -22.38
C ALA A 867 27.43 -33.43 -22.91
N LEU A 868 28.42 -32.53 -22.87
CA LEU A 868 28.24 -31.14 -23.28
C LEU A 868 28.32 -30.98 -24.80
N ALA A 869 27.51 -30.07 -25.32
CA ALA A 869 27.53 -29.55 -26.68
C ALA A 869 27.99 -28.09 -26.68
N ALA A 870 28.52 -27.62 -27.81
CA ALA A 870 28.90 -26.22 -27.96
C ALA A 870 27.67 -25.33 -27.76
N GLY A 871 27.80 -24.31 -26.92
CA GLY A 871 26.72 -23.40 -26.53
C GLY A 871 26.04 -23.74 -25.21
N ASP A 872 26.28 -24.93 -24.64
CA ASP A 872 25.70 -25.29 -23.34
C ASP A 872 26.22 -24.38 -22.23
N ARG A 873 25.32 -23.92 -21.35
CA ARG A 873 25.68 -23.13 -20.17
C ARG A 873 26.08 -24.07 -19.04
N VAL A 874 27.25 -23.89 -18.43
CA VAL A 874 27.75 -24.71 -17.33
C VAL A 874 28.06 -23.83 -16.13
N LEU A 875 27.50 -24.18 -14.97
CA LEU A 875 27.83 -23.51 -13.72
C LEU A 875 29.07 -24.15 -13.09
N VAL A 876 30.05 -23.35 -12.72
CA VAL A 876 31.32 -23.81 -12.16
C VAL A 876 31.47 -23.25 -10.75
N THR A 877 31.58 -24.12 -9.74
CA THR A 877 31.42 -23.72 -8.32
C THR A 877 32.61 -24.01 -7.43
N ASN A 878 33.58 -24.82 -7.89
CA ASN A 878 34.68 -25.30 -7.04
C ASN A 878 36.05 -25.35 -7.75
N GLN A 879 36.41 -24.31 -8.49
CA GLN A 879 37.76 -24.17 -9.06
C GLN A 879 38.79 -23.93 -7.95
N ASN A 880 39.80 -24.77 -7.86
CA ASN A 880 40.81 -24.71 -6.79
C ASN A 880 42.24 -25.06 -7.23
N THR A 881 42.49 -25.26 -8.53
CA THR A 881 43.80 -25.66 -9.06
C THR A 881 44.47 -24.50 -9.77
N THR A 882 45.66 -24.03 -9.39
CA THR A 882 46.30 -22.92 -10.11
C THR A 882 46.90 -23.37 -11.45
N PRO A 883 46.49 -22.81 -12.63
CA PRO A 883 45.21 -22.18 -12.97
C PRO A 883 44.18 -23.20 -13.50
N PRO A 884 42.89 -23.18 -13.04
CA PRO A 884 42.12 -22.07 -12.43
C PRO A 884 41.90 -22.03 -10.88
N THR A 885 42.04 -20.83 -10.29
CA THR A 885 41.78 -20.45 -8.86
C THR A 885 40.29 -20.19 -8.54
N PRO A 886 39.87 -20.02 -7.26
CA PRO A 886 38.46 -19.74 -6.88
C PRO A 886 37.82 -18.52 -7.58
N SER A 887 38.61 -17.55 -8.03
CA SER A 887 38.18 -16.44 -8.88
C SER A 887 37.60 -16.86 -10.25
N ALA A 888 37.80 -18.11 -10.67
CA ALA A 888 37.30 -18.67 -11.91
C ALA A 888 35.87 -19.25 -11.80
N ASN A 889 35.29 -19.35 -10.60
CA ASN A 889 33.90 -19.80 -10.46
C ASN A 889 32.91 -18.84 -11.14
N GLY A 890 31.79 -19.37 -11.64
CA GLY A 890 30.74 -18.64 -12.36
C GLY A 890 30.12 -19.48 -13.48
N VAL A 891 29.34 -18.83 -14.35
CA VAL A 891 28.67 -19.51 -15.49
C VAL A 891 29.49 -19.33 -16.76
N TYR A 892 29.68 -20.43 -17.49
CA TYR A 892 30.46 -20.48 -18.74
C TYR A 892 29.65 -21.05 -19.90
N ILE A 893 30.01 -20.69 -21.12
CA ILE A 893 29.52 -21.29 -22.36
C ILE A 893 30.52 -22.36 -22.81
N ALA A 894 30.08 -23.61 -22.88
CA ALA A 894 30.89 -24.73 -23.34
C ALA A 894 31.20 -24.60 -24.83
N SER A 895 32.42 -24.95 -25.21
CA SER A 895 32.93 -24.92 -26.58
C SER A 895 33.99 -26.00 -26.77
N SER A 896 34.28 -26.37 -28.02
CA SER A 896 35.41 -27.24 -28.35
C SER A 896 36.78 -26.59 -28.05
N GLY A 897 36.83 -25.25 -28.04
CA GLY A 897 37.98 -24.47 -27.60
C GLY A 897 37.84 -24.00 -26.14
N THR A 898 38.49 -22.87 -25.80
CA THR A 898 38.38 -22.23 -24.48
C THR A 898 36.95 -21.74 -24.23
N TRP A 899 36.43 -22.01 -23.04
CA TRP A 899 35.12 -21.54 -22.61
C TRP A 899 35.18 -20.07 -22.20
N VAL A 900 34.08 -19.35 -22.41
CA VAL A 900 33.93 -17.94 -22.04
C VAL A 900 32.86 -17.79 -20.97
N ARG A 901 33.00 -16.80 -20.07
CA ARG A 901 31.94 -16.48 -19.11
C ARG A 901 30.69 -16.06 -19.86
N ALA A 902 29.56 -16.61 -19.45
CA ALA A 902 28.27 -16.32 -20.07
C ALA A 902 27.78 -14.93 -19.67
N ALA A 903 27.05 -14.26 -20.56
CA ALA A 903 26.27 -13.08 -20.19
C ALA A 903 24.92 -13.49 -19.55
N PRO A 904 24.42 -12.71 -18.56
CA PRO A 904 25.02 -11.50 -17.98
C PRO A 904 26.07 -11.75 -16.88
N GLU A 905 26.40 -12.99 -16.54
CA GLU A 905 27.33 -13.39 -15.45
C GLU A 905 28.79 -12.98 -15.67
N ASN A 906 29.11 -12.37 -16.81
CA ASN A 906 30.35 -11.69 -17.08
C ASN A 906 30.38 -10.23 -16.58
N THR A 907 29.30 -9.73 -15.97
CA THR A 907 29.16 -8.36 -15.46
C THR A 907 28.86 -8.32 -13.97
N VAL A 908 29.04 -7.14 -13.34
CA VAL A 908 28.65 -6.89 -11.94
C VAL A 908 27.15 -7.10 -11.73
N ALA A 909 26.31 -6.62 -12.66
CA ALA A 909 24.86 -6.75 -12.59
C ALA A 909 24.40 -8.23 -12.63
N GLY A 910 25.12 -9.08 -13.36
CA GLY A 910 24.85 -10.52 -13.41
C GLY A 910 25.35 -11.30 -12.19
N MET A 911 26.17 -10.70 -11.32
CA MET A 911 26.86 -11.35 -10.20
C MET A 911 26.65 -10.59 -8.87
N GLN A 912 25.42 -10.19 -8.59
CA GLN A 912 24.99 -9.62 -7.31
C GLN A 912 24.63 -10.71 -6.29
N ALA A 913 24.70 -10.39 -5.00
CA ALA A 913 24.31 -11.28 -3.91
C ALA A 913 22.87 -11.79 -4.09
N GLY A 914 22.68 -13.11 -4.00
CA GLY A 914 21.42 -13.77 -4.28
C GLY A 914 21.18 -14.10 -5.76
N ALA A 915 22.12 -13.81 -6.67
CA ALA A 915 22.11 -14.31 -8.04
C ALA A 915 21.86 -15.83 -8.05
N THR A 916 20.82 -16.30 -8.76
CA THR A 916 20.37 -17.69 -8.68
C THR A 916 20.30 -18.37 -10.05
N TRP A 917 20.78 -19.61 -10.14
CA TRP A 917 20.80 -20.42 -11.36
C TRP A 917 20.12 -21.77 -11.15
N PHE A 918 19.27 -22.16 -12.11
CA PHE A 918 18.64 -23.47 -12.17
C PHE A 918 19.46 -24.46 -13.00
N VAL A 919 19.69 -25.66 -12.49
CA VAL A 919 20.40 -26.74 -13.19
C VAL A 919 19.39 -27.68 -13.85
N SER A 920 19.50 -27.87 -15.16
CA SER A 920 18.49 -28.59 -15.97
C SER A 920 18.83 -30.06 -16.26
N ALA A 921 20.08 -30.50 -16.11
CA ALA A 921 20.48 -31.88 -16.36
C ALA A 921 21.66 -32.31 -15.45
N GLY A 922 21.92 -33.62 -15.43
CA GLY A 922 22.98 -34.23 -14.62
C GLY A 922 22.48 -34.75 -13.28
N SER A 923 23.40 -35.21 -12.43
CA SER A 923 23.06 -35.72 -11.09
C SER A 923 22.50 -34.62 -10.18
N ASN A 924 22.84 -33.36 -10.46
CA ASN A 924 22.28 -32.18 -9.79
C ASN A 924 21.15 -31.52 -10.60
N ALA A 925 20.50 -32.22 -11.52
CA ALA A 925 19.32 -31.71 -12.21
C ALA A 925 18.23 -31.30 -11.22
N ASN A 926 17.46 -30.25 -11.57
CA ASN A 926 16.39 -29.68 -10.75
C ASN A 926 16.87 -29.05 -9.43
N THR A 927 18.16 -28.67 -9.35
CA THR A 927 18.69 -27.92 -8.20
C THR A 927 18.90 -26.45 -8.54
N TYR A 928 18.91 -25.61 -7.50
CA TYR A 928 19.31 -24.21 -7.61
C TYR A 928 20.62 -23.95 -6.91
N TRP A 929 21.34 -22.97 -7.42
CA TRP A 929 22.62 -22.51 -6.87
C TRP A 929 22.61 -21.01 -6.80
N HIS A 930 23.20 -20.45 -5.75
CA HIS A 930 23.19 -19.01 -5.53
C HIS A 930 24.55 -18.44 -5.15
N LEU A 931 24.71 -17.14 -5.41
CA LEU A 931 25.88 -16.36 -5.04
C LEU A 931 25.68 -15.69 -3.67
N ASN A 932 26.68 -15.81 -2.78
CA ASN A 932 26.53 -15.35 -1.38
C ASN A 932 26.71 -13.84 -1.21
N SER A 933 27.50 -13.19 -2.05
CA SER A 933 27.88 -11.79 -1.93
C SER A 933 28.08 -11.18 -3.31
N ASP A 934 28.03 -9.85 -3.41
CA ASP A 934 28.34 -9.15 -4.65
C ASP A 934 29.75 -9.48 -5.13
N VAL A 935 29.88 -9.73 -6.44
CA VAL A 935 31.13 -10.11 -7.08
C VAL A 935 31.36 -9.26 -8.33
N THR A 936 32.61 -8.88 -8.56
CA THR A 936 33.05 -8.26 -9.82
C THR A 936 33.89 -9.28 -10.60
N PRO A 937 33.35 -9.91 -11.66
CA PRO A 937 34.09 -10.88 -12.47
C PRO A 937 35.42 -10.32 -12.97
N GLY A 938 36.51 -11.06 -12.79
CA GLY A 938 37.86 -10.65 -13.17
C GLY A 938 38.62 -9.81 -12.12
N VAL A 939 37.92 -9.31 -11.08
CA VAL A 939 38.53 -8.56 -9.97
C VAL A 939 38.45 -9.35 -8.67
N SER A 940 37.30 -9.95 -8.36
CA SER A 940 37.11 -10.74 -7.14
C SER A 940 38.01 -11.97 -7.12
N THR A 941 38.81 -12.12 -6.06
CA THR A 941 39.77 -13.21 -5.89
C THR A 941 39.13 -14.52 -5.40
N ASN A 942 37.94 -14.43 -4.81
CA ASN A 942 37.15 -15.58 -4.38
C ASN A 942 35.68 -15.36 -4.78
N ILE A 943 35.10 -16.33 -5.49
CA ILE A 943 33.70 -16.33 -5.91
C ILE A 943 33.05 -17.57 -5.31
N THR A 944 32.26 -17.37 -4.26
CA THR A 944 31.59 -18.44 -3.52
C THR A 944 30.18 -18.63 -4.07
N ILE A 945 30.00 -19.70 -4.85
CA ILE A 945 28.70 -20.18 -5.31
C ILE A 945 28.43 -21.49 -4.60
N GLN A 946 27.26 -21.61 -3.99
CA GLN A 946 26.88 -22.78 -3.22
C GLN A 946 25.49 -23.26 -3.65
N PRO A 947 25.13 -24.53 -3.36
CA PRO A 947 23.77 -24.98 -3.55
C PRO A 947 22.84 -24.06 -2.76
N ALA A 948 21.78 -23.58 -3.40
CA ALA A 948 20.71 -22.94 -2.68
C ALA A 948 20.02 -24.04 -1.85
N THR A 949 20.00 -23.91 -0.54
CA THR A 949 19.08 -24.71 0.27
C THR A 949 17.66 -24.23 -0.08
N LEU A 950 16.75 -25.16 -0.36
CA LEU A 950 15.43 -24.84 -0.92
C LEU A 950 14.59 -23.92 -0.02
N ASN A 951 14.89 -23.84 1.29
CA ASN A 951 14.30 -22.87 2.19
C ASN A 951 14.56 -21.42 1.73
N ASN A 952 15.72 -21.11 1.15
CA ASN A 952 16.04 -19.74 0.72
C ASN A 952 15.19 -19.23 -0.45
N LEU A 953 14.55 -20.14 -1.20
CA LEU A 953 13.68 -19.81 -2.35
C LEU A 953 12.21 -19.64 -1.96
N TYR A 954 11.85 -20.12 -0.78
CA TYR A 954 10.50 -20.11 -0.23
C TYR A 954 10.54 -19.40 1.12
N SER A 955 10.86 -18.11 1.09
CA SER A 955 10.97 -17.30 2.28
C SER A 955 10.36 -15.91 2.08
N ALA A 956 9.84 -15.34 3.15
CA ALA A 956 9.39 -13.96 3.21
C ALA A 956 10.17 -13.23 4.28
N THR A 957 10.78 -12.11 3.91
CA THR A 957 11.25 -11.15 4.91
C THR A 957 10.03 -10.36 5.40
N VAL A 958 9.86 -10.33 6.71
CA VAL A 958 8.78 -9.64 7.41
C VAL A 958 9.38 -8.56 8.28
N GLN A 959 8.78 -7.39 8.23
CA GLN A 959 9.08 -6.26 9.08
C GLN A 959 7.95 -6.12 10.09
N THR A 960 8.30 -6.06 11.37
CA THR A 960 7.37 -5.71 12.43
C THR A 960 7.75 -4.35 12.98
N GLN A 961 6.76 -3.47 13.07
CA GLN A 961 6.90 -2.12 13.60
C GLN A 961 5.85 -1.89 14.67
N VAL A 962 6.25 -1.24 15.77
CA VAL A 962 5.33 -0.93 16.86
C VAL A 962 5.44 0.54 17.24
N TRP A 963 4.29 1.20 17.30
CA TRP A 963 4.12 2.54 17.87
C TRP A 963 3.30 2.42 19.15
N MET A 964 3.73 3.13 20.19
CA MET A 964 3.07 3.16 21.48
C MET A 964 2.97 4.58 21.98
N LEU A 965 1.79 4.97 22.43
CA LEU A 965 1.53 6.29 22.99
C LEU A 965 0.66 6.14 24.24
N ALA A 966 1.08 6.76 25.33
CA ALA A 966 0.25 6.90 26.51
C ALA A 966 -0.81 7.99 26.27
N ASP A 967 -2.02 7.79 26.76
CA ASP A 967 -3.11 8.74 26.55
C ASP A 967 -2.79 10.11 27.18
N SER A 968 -2.80 11.16 26.37
CA SER A 968 -2.58 12.54 26.80
C SER A 968 -3.01 13.55 25.72
N ALA A 969 -3.33 14.77 26.15
CA ALA A 969 -3.76 15.85 25.26
C ALA A 969 -2.71 16.23 24.20
N THR A 970 -1.41 16.04 24.49
CA THR A 970 -0.31 16.41 23.59
C THR A 970 -0.13 15.46 22.42
N VAL A 971 -0.56 14.19 22.56
CA VAL A 971 -0.43 13.15 21.52
C VAL A 971 -1.78 12.71 20.95
N ALA A 972 -2.88 13.37 21.31
CA ALA A 972 -4.24 13.04 20.87
C ALA A 972 -4.37 12.94 19.33
N ASN A 973 -3.71 13.83 18.58
CA ASN A 973 -3.68 13.78 17.12
C ASN A 973 -2.92 12.56 16.58
N GLN A 974 -1.85 12.14 17.26
CA GLN A 974 -1.09 10.94 16.88
C GLN A 974 -1.87 9.67 17.22
N ILE A 975 -2.56 9.63 18.37
CA ILE A 975 -3.47 8.54 18.73
C ILE A 975 -4.61 8.43 17.69
N ALA A 976 -5.19 9.56 17.29
CA ALA A 976 -6.20 9.59 16.24
C ALA A 976 -5.65 9.00 14.93
N ARG A 977 -4.41 9.33 14.55
CA ARG A 977 -3.75 8.73 13.36
C ARG A 977 -3.49 7.23 13.52
N MET A 978 -3.02 6.77 14.68
CA MET A 978 -2.85 5.33 14.94
C MET A 978 -4.15 4.56 14.66
N LYS A 979 -5.30 5.15 15.02
CA LYS A 979 -6.62 4.55 14.80
C LYS A 979 -7.16 4.68 13.37
N THR A 980 -7.02 5.86 12.77
CA THR A 980 -7.89 6.25 11.63
C THR A 980 -7.26 6.07 10.26
N THR A 981 -5.95 5.99 10.12
CA THR A 981 -5.31 6.06 8.80
C THR A 981 -4.70 4.75 8.33
N SER A 982 -4.94 4.53 7.04
CA SER A 982 -4.53 3.43 6.19
C SER A 982 -3.11 3.56 5.62
N ARG A 983 -2.36 4.60 5.96
CA ARG A 983 -0.92 4.70 5.62
C ARG A 983 -0.06 4.07 6.72
N ALA A 984 1.13 3.59 6.36
CA ALA A 984 2.12 3.20 7.35
C ALA A 984 2.43 4.40 8.26
N MET A 985 2.54 4.18 9.57
CA MET A 985 2.78 5.27 10.53
C MET A 985 4.03 6.10 10.18
N ALA A 986 5.06 5.48 9.61
CA ALA A 986 6.26 6.18 9.12
C ALA A 986 5.99 7.23 8.03
N GLN A 987 4.89 7.11 7.30
CA GLN A 987 4.52 8.02 6.20
C GLN A 987 3.57 9.15 6.63
N LEU A 988 2.94 9.02 7.80
CA LEU A 988 1.90 9.92 8.29
C LEU A 988 2.44 11.10 9.06
N ASP A 989 3.66 10.98 9.57
CA ASP A 989 4.35 12.07 10.24
C ASP A 989 5.74 12.34 9.62
N PRO A 990 5.79 12.72 8.33
CA PRO A 990 7.02 13.22 7.75
C PRO A 990 7.27 14.62 8.32
N VAL A 991 8.23 14.72 9.24
CA VAL A 991 8.85 15.98 9.65
C VAL A 991 7.87 16.97 10.32
N VAL A 992 7.67 16.82 11.63
CA VAL A 992 6.91 17.82 12.43
C VAL A 992 7.81 19.00 12.78
N ARG A 993 7.33 20.24 12.56
CA ARG A 993 7.95 21.46 13.09
C ARG A 993 7.79 21.48 14.60
N TYR A 994 8.88 21.28 15.35
CA TYR A 994 8.84 21.31 16.82
C TYR A 994 9.10 22.71 17.41
N GLY A 995 9.46 23.70 16.58
CA GLY A 995 9.70 25.08 16.98
C GLY A 995 10.85 25.75 16.23
N GLN A 996 11.03 27.07 16.43
CA GLN A 996 12.19 27.84 15.95
C GLN A 996 13.42 27.49 16.79
N CYS A 997 14.51 27.08 16.16
CA CYS A 997 15.76 26.81 16.86
C CYS A 997 16.46 28.15 17.21
N SER A 998 16.83 28.36 18.48
CA SER A 998 17.61 29.52 18.90
C SER A 998 19.09 29.37 18.50
N GLY A 999 19.43 29.75 17.27
CA GLY A 999 20.81 30.00 16.82
C GLY A 999 21.70 28.77 16.53
N SER A 1000 21.60 27.67 17.28
CA SER A 1000 22.36 26.45 17.04
C SER A 1000 21.76 25.23 17.75
N CYS A 1001 21.63 24.11 17.05
CA CYS A 1001 21.34 22.81 17.67
C CYS A 1001 22.59 22.36 18.47
N PRO A 1002 22.49 22.05 19.77
CA PRO A 1002 23.62 21.47 20.51
C PRO A 1002 23.98 20.10 19.93
N ALA A 1003 25.28 19.78 19.86
CA ALA A 1003 25.81 18.53 19.31
C ALA A 1003 25.36 17.25 20.06
N SER A 1004 24.65 17.40 21.17
CA SER A 1004 24.03 16.34 21.95
C SER A 1004 22.62 16.77 22.34
N ASN A 1005 21.63 16.46 21.50
CA ASN A 1005 20.22 16.64 21.82
C ASN A 1005 19.59 15.26 22.17
N PRO A 1006 19.00 15.08 23.37
CA PRO A 1006 18.35 13.83 23.76
C PRO A 1006 17.05 13.50 23.01
N SER A 1007 16.55 14.36 22.12
CA SER A 1007 15.23 14.21 21.48
C SER A 1007 15.26 13.98 19.95
N GLY A 1008 16.43 13.69 19.35
CA GLY A 1008 16.54 13.32 17.94
C GLY A 1008 16.17 14.39 16.91
N GLN A 1009 16.12 15.66 17.30
CA GLN A 1009 15.80 16.77 16.40
C GLN A 1009 16.97 17.09 15.44
N ILE A 1010 16.65 17.25 14.16
CA ILE A 1010 17.59 17.71 13.13
C ILE A 1010 17.23 19.16 12.78
N CYS A 1011 18.19 20.08 12.86
CA CYS A 1011 18.04 21.42 12.30
C CYS A 1011 18.05 21.30 10.77
N GLY A 1012 16.97 21.65 10.06
CA GLY A 1012 17.02 21.73 8.59
C GLY A 1012 17.48 23.11 8.10
N GLY A 1013 17.35 23.34 6.79
CA GLY A 1013 17.72 24.60 6.15
C GLY A 1013 16.93 25.80 6.68
N VAL A 1014 17.40 27.02 6.41
CA VAL A 1014 16.61 28.23 6.65
C VAL A 1014 15.43 28.20 5.66
N GLU A 1015 14.20 28.20 6.17
CA GLU A 1015 13.00 28.20 5.32
C GLU A 1015 12.72 29.62 4.79
N THR A 1016 11.69 29.75 3.95
CA THR A 1016 11.31 30.99 3.25
C THR A 1016 10.90 32.15 4.15
N ASP A 1017 10.63 31.89 5.43
CA ASP A 1017 10.32 32.90 6.45
C ASP A 1017 11.57 33.43 7.19
N GLY A 1018 12.77 33.00 6.79
CA GLY A 1018 14.04 33.40 7.37
C GLY A 1018 14.39 32.66 8.67
N ASN A 1019 13.57 31.69 9.08
CA ASN A 1019 13.73 30.98 10.33
C ASN A 1019 14.28 29.56 10.14
N ARG A 1020 15.00 29.05 11.15
CA ARG A 1020 15.51 27.68 11.18
C ARG A 1020 14.63 26.84 12.11
N TYR A 1021 14.08 25.75 11.59
CA TYR A 1021 13.20 24.85 12.33
C TYR A 1021 13.89 23.54 12.69
N CYS A 1022 13.49 23.00 13.84
CA CYS A 1022 13.94 21.74 14.37
C CYS A 1022 12.90 20.66 14.00
N TYR A 1023 13.36 19.55 13.41
CA TYR A 1023 12.52 18.52 12.81
C TYR A 1023 12.71 17.14 13.46
N THR A 1024 11.63 16.39 13.64
CA THR A 1024 11.65 14.95 13.91
C THR A 1024 10.61 14.25 13.03
N GLY A 1025 11.00 13.17 12.35
CA GLY A 1025 10.01 12.21 11.81
C GLY A 1025 9.63 11.23 12.91
N GLN A 1026 8.35 10.84 13.00
CA GLN A 1026 7.95 9.84 14.00
C GLN A 1026 8.46 8.46 13.60
N GLN A 1027 9.57 8.03 14.22
CA GLN A 1027 10.08 6.67 14.08
C GLN A 1027 9.24 5.71 14.94
N PRO A 1028 9.10 4.44 14.53
CA PRO A 1028 8.51 3.44 15.41
C PRO A 1028 9.34 3.30 16.70
N ASN A 1029 8.66 3.04 17.81
CA ASN A 1029 9.32 2.80 19.10
C ASN A 1029 10.00 1.42 19.11
N LEU A 1030 9.52 0.49 18.29
CA LEU A 1030 10.15 -0.79 18.01
C LEU A 1030 10.15 -1.12 16.54
N TYR A 1031 11.23 -1.70 16.07
CA TYR A 1031 11.38 -2.10 14.70
C TYR A 1031 12.29 -3.32 14.61
N ASP A 1032 11.86 -4.34 13.88
CA ASP A 1032 12.72 -5.46 13.54
C ASP A 1032 12.29 -6.10 12.20
N ARG A 1033 13.26 -6.72 11.51
CA ARG A 1033 13.06 -7.44 10.24
C ARG A 1033 13.59 -8.86 10.34
N LYS A 1034 12.75 -9.83 10.03
CA LYS A 1034 13.14 -11.25 10.03
C LYS A 1034 12.72 -11.97 8.76
N THR A 1035 13.60 -12.83 8.26
CA THR A 1035 13.26 -13.77 7.17
C THR A 1035 12.66 -15.04 7.75
N ILE A 1036 11.46 -15.36 7.28
CA ILE A 1036 10.64 -16.50 7.68
C ILE A 1036 10.53 -17.43 6.47
N TYR A 1037 10.67 -18.73 6.70
CA TYR A 1037 10.78 -19.75 5.66
C TYR A 1037 9.51 -20.62 5.60
N ASP A 1038 9.09 -20.99 4.40
CA ASP A 1038 7.99 -21.92 4.13
C ASP A 1038 8.32 -23.34 4.63
N GLU A 1039 7.30 -24.12 4.96
CA GLU A 1039 7.47 -25.51 5.37
C GLU A 1039 7.66 -26.44 4.18
N ARG A 1040 8.52 -27.45 4.33
CA ARG A 1040 8.59 -28.58 3.41
C ARG A 1040 7.83 -29.78 4.00
N GLY A 1041 6.82 -30.24 3.28
CA GLY A 1041 5.99 -31.40 3.59
C GLY A 1041 6.31 -32.64 2.75
N SER A 1042 5.29 -33.47 2.50
CA SER A 1042 5.38 -34.72 1.73
C SER A 1042 5.87 -34.53 0.29
N ALA A 1043 6.40 -35.58 -0.33
CA ALA A 1043 6.72 -35.56 -1.75
C ALA A 1043 5.45 -35.38 -2.64
N CYS A 1044 5.63 -34.78 -3.83
CA CYS A 1044 4.62 -34.58 -4.86
C CYS A 1044 5.18 -34.90 -6.25
N THR A 1045 4.39 -35.58 -7.10
CA THR A 1045 4.76 -35.95 -8.48
C THR A 1045 3.54 -35.94 -9.38
N SER A 1046 3.68 -36.23 -10.69
CA SER A 1046 2.51 -36.37 -11.58
C SER A 1046 1.61 -37.52 -11.08
N GLY A 1047 0.50 -37.16 -10.42
CA GLY A 1047 -0.46 -38.12 -9.85
C GLY A 1047 -0.55 -38.10 -8.32
N ILE A 1048 0.36 -37.45 -7.61
CA ILE A 1048 0.26 -37.20 -6.15
C ILE A 1048 0.13 -35.70 -5.95
N ALA A 1049 -1.11 -35.25 -5.72
CA ALA A 1049 -1.41 -33.86 -5.42
C ALA A 1049 -1.01 -33.51 -3.97
N CYS A 1050 -0.54 -32.29 -3.76
CA CYS A 1050 -0.34 -31.77 -2.42
C CYS A 1050 -1.67 -31.57 -1.69
N SER A 1051 -1.63 -31.67 -0.37
CA SER A 1051 -2.79 -31.37 0.48
C SER A 1051 -3.24 -29.92 0.28
N ALA A 1052 -4.52 -29.64 0.57
CA ALA A 1052 -5.06 -28.29 0.49
C ALA A 1052 -4.20 -27.30 1.30
N GLY A 1053 -3.91 -26.13 0.71
CA GLY A 1053 -3.03 -25.12 1.30
C GLY A 1053 -1.54 -25.29 1.00
N GLN A 1054 -1.14 -26.37 0.31
CA GLN A 1054 0.24 -26.61 -0.11
C GLN A 1054 0.41 -26.52 -1.63
N PHE A 1055 1.62 -26.20 -2.08
CA PHE A 1055 1.98 -26.22 -3.50
C PHE A 1055 3.15 -27.18 -3.74
N CYS A 1056 3.16 -27.84 -4.90
CA CYS A 1056 4.28 -28.70 -5.26
C CYS A 1056 5.47 -27.84 -5.72
N GLY A 1057 6.51 -27.83 -4.90
CA GLY A 1057 7.80 -27.24 -5.20
C GLY A 1057 8.49 -27.98 -6.34
N ILE A 1058 9.50 -27.35 -6.92
CA ILE A 1058 10.22 -27.91 -8.06
C ILE A 1058 11.10 -29.12 -7.70
N ASP A 1059 11.35 -29.33 -6.41
CA ASP A 1059 12.06 -30.48 -5.84
C ASP A 1059 11.13 -31.68 -5.59
N GLN A 1060 9.90 -31.63 -6.10
CA GLN A 1060 8.89 -32.66 -5.88
C GLN A 1060 8.53 -32.83 -4.40
N SER A 1061 8.52 -31.73 -3.63
CA SER A 1061 7.97 -31.68 -2.27
C SER A 1061 6.83 -30.67 -2.16
N CYS A 1062 5.85 -30.95 -1.32
CA CYS A 1062 4.74 -30.05 -1.02
C CYS A 1062 5.20 -29.00 -0.04
N TYR A 1063 5.10 -27.73 -0.40
CA TYR A 1063 5.41 -26.63 0.50
C TYR A 1063 4.16 -25.97 1.03
N ARG A 1064 4.19 -25.60 2.32
CA ARG A 1064 3.18 -24.75 2.93
C ARG A 1064 3.76 -23.35 3.09
N PRO A 1065 3.20 -22.32 2.41
CA PRO A 1065 3.69 -20.96 2.56
C PRO A 1065 3.61 -20.52 4.02
N ALA A 1066 4.71 -20.02 4.57
CA ALA A 1066 4.73 -19.46 5.92
C ALA A 1066 4.02 -18.10 5.92
N LEU A 1067 3.23 -17.86 6.97
CA LEU A 1067 2.43 -16.65 7.12
C LEU A 1067 1.53 -16.46 5.91
N ARG A 1068 0.88 -17.51 5.42
CA ARG A 1068 -0.17 -17.32 4.40
C ARG A 1068 -1.39 -16.69 5.04
N THR A 1069 -1.77 -17.25 6.19
CA THR A 1069 -2.79 -16.73 7.06
C THR A 1069 -2.20 -16.40 8.43
N LEU A 1070 -2.88 -15.56 9.18
CA LEU A 1070 -2.58 -15.25 10.56
C LEU A 1070 -3.81 -15.45 11.42
N ARG A 1071 -3.61 -15.94 12.63
CA ARG A 1071 -4.54 -15.82 13.72
C ARG A 1071 -3.94 -14.91 14.77
N LEU A 1072 -4.76 -13.99 15.27
CA LEU A 1072 -4.33 -12.97 16.22
C LEU A 1072 -4.86 -13.32 17.59
N GLY A 1073 -4.05 -13.07 18.59
CA GLY A 1073 -4.48 -13.30 19.96
C GLY A 1073 -3.57 -12.66 20.97
N PHE A 1074 -3.99 -12.82 22.21
CA PHE A 1074 -3.26 -12.35 23.36
C PHE A 1074 -3.04 -13.51 24.30
N THR A 1075 -1.83 -13.60 24.84
CA THR A 1075 -1.45 -14.62 25.80
C THR A 1075 -0.97 -13.96 27.09
N ASN A 1076 -1.34 -14.57 28.21
CA ASN A 1076 -0.90 -14.15 29.53
C ASN A 1076 -0.70 -15.37 30.44
N SER A 1077 0.04 -15.17 31.53
CA SER A 1077 0.17 -16.10 32.63
C SER A 1077 0.20 -15.36 33.95
N GLN A 1078 0.14 -16.12 35.04
CA GLN A 1078 0.25 -15.57 36.38
C GLN A 1078 1.14 -16.48 37.23
N ASP A 1079 1.86 -15.90 38.18
CA ASP A 1079 2.69 -16.65 39.12
C ASP A 1079 2.32 -16.25 40.56
N SER A 1080 3.29 -15.97 41.43
CA SER A 1080 3.03 -15.69 42.84
C SER A 1080 2.36 -14.34 43.10
N ASN A 1081 2.17 -13.52 42.07
CA ASN A 1081 1.68 -12.15 42.15
C ASN A 1081 0.47 -11.94 41.25
N ASP A 1082 -0.42 -11.05 41.66
CA ASP A 1082 -1.59 -10.67 40.90
C ASP A 1082 -1.25 -9.71 39.77
N GLU A 1083 -1.77 -9.98 38.57
CA GLU A 1083 -1.72 -9.05 37.45
C GLU A 1083 -3.08 -9.00 36.77
N VAL A 1084 -3.56 -7.81 36.42
CA VAL A 1084 -4.83 -7.63 35.69
C VAL A 1084 -4.66 -6.55 34.63
N ILE A 1085 -4.78 -6.97 33.37
CA ILE A 1085 -4.65 -6.13 32.19
C ILE A 1085 -5.99 -6.13 31.45
N SER A 1086 -6.52 -4.94 31.19
CA SER A 1086 -7.74 -4.75 30.39
C SER A 1086 -7.38 -4.26 29.00
N ILE A 1087 -7.77 -5.02 27.97
CA ILE A 1087 -7.57 -4.68 26.55
C ILE A 1087 -8.92 -4.32 25.94
N THR A 1088 -8.98 -3.17 25.28
CA THR A 1088 -10.18 -2.59 24.65
C THR A 1088 -9.82 -1.99 23.29
N ASN A 1089 -10.85 -1.61 22.52
CA ASN A 1089 -10.67 -1.00 21.19
C ASN A 1089 -9.75 -1.83 20.26
N PHE A 1090 -9.80 -3.15 20.39
CA PHE A 1090 -9.03 -4.05 19.52
C PHE A 1090 -9.71 -4.15 18.15
N PHE A 1091 -8.94 -3.89 17.11
CA PHE A 1091 -9.30 -4.18 15.73
C PHE A 1091 -8.04 -4.43 14.90
N SER A 1092 -8.21 -5.20 13.83
CA SER A 1092 -7.15 -5.53 12.91
C SER A 1092 -7.63 -5.38 11.48
N THR A 1093 -6.72 -4.95 10.62
CA THR A 1093 -6.94 -4.66 9.22
C THR A 1093 -5.91 -5.43 8.40
N GLU A 1094 -6.37 -6.23 7.45
CA GLU A 1094 -5.51 -6.84 6.44
C GLU A 1094 -5.03 -5.76 5.45
N LEU A 1095 -3.75 -5.81 5.09
CA LEU A 1095 -3.21 -4.95 4.05
C LEU A 1095 -3.38 -5.63 2.70
N PRO A 1096 -3.83 -4.88 1.67
CA PRO A 1096 -4.11 -5.43 0.35
C PRO A 1096 -2.92 -6.16 -0.24
#